data_AF-A0A9J7AI94-F1
#
_entry.id   AF-A0A9J7AI94-F1
#
_cell.length_a   1.000
_cell.length_b   1.000
_cell.length_c   1.000
_cell.angle_alpha   90.00
_cell.angle_beta   90.00
_cell.angle_gamma   90.00
#
_symmetry.space_group_name_H-M   'P 1'
#
loop_
_entity.id
_entity.type
_entity.pdbx_description
1 polymer ?
#
loop_
_entity_poly.entity_id
_entity_poly.type
_entity_poly.pdbx_seq_one_letter_code
_entity_poly.pdbx_strand_id
1 'polypeptide(L)'
;MSLPTIVSRSLIAASLLAPISSQAAVTIVNNDSAGEGFNDVTAVSAVGGNSGTTLGQQRLNVFNKAAEILNTVFDIQQPVQVNAQFNPLTCSPGSAVLGQAGPADFTFIDQGGGDFIVYPDALYNQISGSDIDPANLEINATFNSTLDAGTSCLGGTSWYYGFNDNPSAGSALLPVVLHEIMHGMGFLSLLGSDGASGASVGPQQVFDIYTRQLKRQSNGILLKDMNQSQRASALISNGDLVWSGANVNARANEFTSGINSGSVRMYAPSTYQGGSSVGHFDSALSPNEIMEPSYTQFLDDPGLATQLLVDIGWTLASPPSPNSAPVISSISNQSLDEDSDKTLSLSATDANNDSLTFSITNAPSQLNASITGTTLTLDPIADFNGNGSVTVQVSDRSLTDSTSFNVTVNAVNDAPVFNVQSDIDLVNTNTSVITLSATDIDSASNTLVYSVTSFDSASLTASISADQLTITPKAGITGSSNVSVQVSDGDKTDQQTFAVNLRNPNLSNQAPVLTPVGNQVLLAGDTLTVNLSATDAENDPLTYSVSGSTARIQASISGAALIITAADGFNGITDLTVSVNDGQDNDSEMFNVTAYPAFTLSDGNNQIRNGETLSAGLATTDLQLSGGNNQLTLAVFFNGEQRDGLLTNSDSGYQLAPPTSGAFAGIYRVDVTDSNNLSSHFFIERPLRLVTSATPLLDLAEQQLWIEGAPAGSNITLSSDTDKLSFQNTTGQEITEVTATDQDELFNRATANLELVAGQLPENITFMAASPNIPDSEQQVETLAGKNVSIQVTDTSANALSNASVNAEDNRLADWKLTASVRSNDNGNARMILPQEEIRLTITADDFIDQSVILSANETDLTVTMEKTTAPFTLTGRITAQGFNFSSERPQVRLNLSDGTSDNLTISLDESNTVTRFEAQLDLSIISPESITIQHSQASTLTQPIPQGIDELVLELLLLALPVNNDDEAIDTGSGGGNGTLLLLLVTILSLIRRKTFTA
;
A
#
# COMPACT_ATOMS: atom_id res chain seq x y z
N MET A 1 1.58 -36.96 61.79
CA MET A 1 2.62 -37.01 60.74
C MET A 1 1.93 -36.72 59.43
N SER A 2 2.19 -35.54 58.89
CA SER A 2 1.52 -34.97 57.71
C SER A 2 2.45 -33.88 57.19
N LEU A 3 2.91 -34.00 55.94
CA LEU A 3 3.92 -33.10 55.39
C LEU A 3 3.33 -31.70 55.12
N PRO A 4 4.14 -30.63 55.21
CA PRO A 4 3.65 -29.26 55.13
C PRO A 4 3.45 -28.78 53.69
N THR A 5 2.40 -27.97 53.52
CA THR A 5 2.10 -27.21 52.31
C THR A 5 3.17 -26.14 52.05
N ILE A 6 3.78 -26.13 50.87
CA ILE A 6 4.58 -24.98 50.42
C ILE A 6 3.68 -24.09 49.57
N VAL A 7 3.42 -22.88 50.09
CA VAL A 7 2.67 -21.84 49.39
C VAL A 7 3.59 -21.18 48.37
N SER A 8 3.35 -21.43 47.08
CA SER A 8 3.99 -20.64 46.03
C SER A 8 3.38 -19.25 46.00
N ARG A 9 4.20 -18.22 46.22
CA ARG A 9 3.76 -16.82 46.13
C ARG A 9 3.80 -16.39 44.67
N SER A 10 2.63 -16.27 44.04
CA SER A 10 2.52 -15.52 42.79
C SER A 10 2.89 -14.06 43.06
N LEU A 11 4.05 -13.62 42.58
CA LEU A 11 4.30 -12.20 42.39
C LEU A 11 3.39 -11.74 41.25
N ILE A 12 2.37 -10.95 41.58
CA ILE A 12 1.71 -10.11 40.59
C ILE A 12 2.73 -9.03 40.23
N ALA A 13 3.47 -9.25 39.14
CA ALA A 13 4.19 -8.18 38.47
C ALA A 13 3.12 -7.28 37.84
N ALA A 14 2.72 -6.23 38.56
CA ALA A 14 2.00 -5.13 37.94
C ALA A 14 2.99 -4.42 37.00
N SER A 15 2.97 -4.82 35.73
CA SER A 15 3.55 -4.03 34.66
C SER A 15 2.89 -2.66 34.71
N LEU A 16 3.66 -1.63 35.07
CA LEU A 16 3.30 -0.29 34.67
C LEU A 16 3.43 -0.30 33.14
N LEU A 17 2.28 -0.41 32.46
CA LEU A 17 2.13 0.08 31.11
C LEU A 17 2.44 1.58 31.16
N ALA A 18 3.68 1.92 30.83
CA ALA A 18 3.96 3.27 30.37
C ALA A 18 3.09 3.47 29.13
N PRO A 19 2.39 4.61 28.99
CA PRO A 19 1.75 4.92 27.72
C PRO A 19 2.84 4.92 26.64
N ILE A 20 2.58 4.22 25.54
CA ILE A 20 3.41 4.35 24.34
C ILE A 20 3.14 5.77 23.85
N SER A 21 4.07 6.67 24.11
CA SER A 21 4.06 8.00 23.50
C SER A 21 4.16 7.80 21.99
N SER A 22 3.32 8.48 21.22
CA SER A 22 3.61 8.74 19.81
C SER A 22 5.04 9.26 19.71
N GLN A 23 5.84 8.70 18.80
CA GLN A 23 7.18 9.22 18.54
C GLN A 23 7.03 10.65 17.99
N ALA A 24 7.81 11.58 18.52
CA ALA A 24 7.80 12.95 18.01
C ALA A 24 8.39 12.99 16.60
N ALA A 25 8.02 14.01 15.82
CA ALA A 25 8.41 14.12 14.43
C ALA A 25 8.59 15.58 13.98
N VAL A 26 9.40 15.76 12.94
CA VAL A 26 9.30 16.92 12.05
C VAL A 26 7.94 16.84 11.34
N THR A 27 7.15 17.90 11.46
CA THR A 27 5.80 18.01 10.90
C THR A 27 5.61 19.34 10.18
N ILE A 28 4.77 19.36 9.15
CA ILE A 28 4.55 20.52 8.30
C ILE A 28 3.24 21.20 8.70
N VAL A 29 3.31 22.48 9.08
CA VAL A 29 2.15 23.32 9.40
C VAL A 29 1.90 24.26 8.22
N ASN A 30 0.72 24.14 7.61
CA ASN A 30 0.30 24.94 6.48
C ASN A 30 -0.17 26.33 6.94
N ASN A 31 0.53 27.37 6.51
CA ASN A 31 0.23 28.79 6.81
C ASN A 31 -0.17 29.59 5.55
N ASP A 32 -0.50 28.92 4.45
CA ASP A 32 -1.04 29.56 3.26
C ASP A 32 -2.53 29.91 3.42
N SER A 33 -3.00 30.93 2.70
CA SER A 33 -4.43 31.21 2.57
C SER A 33 -5.11 30.29 1.55
N ALA A 34 -6.44 30.22 1.55
CA ALA A 34 -7.19 29.40 0.59
C ALA A 34 -6.91 29.82 -0.86
N GLY A 35 -6.56 28.86 -1.73
CA GLY A 35 -6.20 29.10 -3.13
C GLY A 35 -4.74 29.50 -3.36
N GLU A 36 -3.93 29.63 -2.31
CA GLU A 36 -2.50 29.96 -2.39
C GLU A 36 -1.64 28.78 -1.92
N GLY A 37 -0.41 28.68 -2.43
CA GLY A 37 0.60 27.74 -1.91
C GLY A 37 0.14 26.29 -1.79
N PHE A 38 0.11 25.74 -0.57
CA PHE A 38 -0.41 24.39 -0.28
C PHE A 38 -1.92 24.22 -0.52
N ASN A 39 -2.69 25.30 -0.50
CA ASN A 39 -4.14 25.31 -0.74
C ASN A 39 -4.51 25.63 -2.19
N ASP A 40 -3.54 25.62 -3.11
CA ASP A 40 -3.73 25.86 -4.53
C ASP A 40 -4.45 24.67 -5.19
N VAL A 41 -5.71 24.88 -5.57
CA VAL A 41 -6.61 23.86 -6.13
C VAL A 41 -6.40 23.61 -7.64
N THR A 42 -5.37 24.21 -8.25
CA THR A 42 -5.08 24.01 -9.69
C THR A 42 -4.80 22.53 -9.98
N ALA A 43 -5.64 21.89 -10.79
CA ALA A 43 -5.52 20.47 -11.11
C ALA A 43 -4.25 20.17 -11.92
N VAL A 44 -3.52 19.12 -11.52
CA VAL A 44 -2.26 18.68 -12.13
C VAL A 44 -2.21 17.15 -12.23
N SER A 45 -1.41 16.65 -13.17
CA SER A 45 -1.11 15.21 -13.27
C SER A 45 -0.01 14.83 -12.28
N ALA A 46 -0.07 13.61 -11.74
CA ALA A 46 1.00 13.01 -10.94
C ALA A 46 2.37 13.09 -11.66
N VAL A 47 3.43 13.35 -10.90
CA VAL A 47 4.76 13.65 -11.43
C VAL A 47 5.87 13.08 -10.55
N GLY A 48 6.81 12.32 -11.13
CA GLY A 48 8.03 11.90 -10.44
C GLY A 48 7.84 11.17 -9.11
N GLY A 49 6.82 10.31 -8.98
CA GLY A 49 6.46 9.63 -7.74
C GLY A 49 5.49 10.39 -6.82
N ASN A 50 5.25 11.68 -7.08
CA ASN A 50 4.25 12.48 -6.36
C ASN A 50 2.86 12.28 -6.99
N SER A 51 1.94 11.70 -6.23
CA SER A 51 0.57 11.37 -6.65
C SER A 51 -0.44 12.51 -6.51
N GLY A 52 -0.02 13.69 -6.02
CA GLY A 52 -0.90 14.82 -5.76
C GLY A 52 -1.67 15.27 -7.01
N THR A 53 -2.99 15.50 -6.86
CA THR A 53 -3.93 15.84 -7.93
C THR A 53 -4.13 17.35 -8.11
N THR A 54 -3.72 18.16 -7.13
CA THR A 54 -3.66 19.63 -7.21
C THR A 54 -2.23 20.13 -7.00
N LEU A 55 -1.94 21.33 -7.49
CA LEU A 55 -0.63 21.96 -7.35
C LEU A 55 -0.27 22.19 -5.87
N GLY A 56 -1.25 22.55 -5.05
CA GLY A 56 -1.11 22.65 -3.59
C GLY A 56 -0.83 21.31 -2.92
N GLN A 57 -1.53 20.23 -3.33
CA GLN A 57 -1.24 18.89 -2.82
C GLN A 57 0.16 18.42 -3.23
N GLN A 58 0.59 18.69 -4.47
CA GLN A 58 1.94 18.34 -4.90
C GLN A 58 3.02 19.11 -4.12
N ARG A 59 2.81 20.40 -3.84
CA ARG A 59 3.65 21.18 -2.92
C ARG A 59 3.72 20.53 -1.53
N LEU A 60 2.56 20.26 -0.90
CA LEU A 60 2.50 19.70 0.45
C LEU A 60 3.16 18.32 0.53
N ASN A 61 2.94 17.46 -0.48
CA ASN A 61 3.58 16.15 -0.58
C ASN A 61 5.11 16.22 -0.62
N VAL A 62 5.69 17.25 -1.26
CA VAL A 62 7.16 17.46 -1.26
C VAL A 62 7.66 17.84 0.14
N PHE A 63 6.93 18.67 0.89
CA PHE A 63 7.30 19.02 2.25
C PHE A 63 7.15 17.84 3.22
N ASN A 64 6.08 17.07 3.10
CA ASN A 64 5.91 15.84 3.86
C ASN A 64 7.02 14.83 3.53
N LYS A 65 7.46 14.74 2.26
CA LYS A 65 8.61 13.89 1.89
C LYS A 65 9.93 14.38 2.49
N ALA A 66 10.16 15.69 2.55
CA ALA A 66 11.32 16.26 3.23
C ALA A 66 11.29 15.97 4.75
N ALA A 67 10.13 16.10 5.39
CA ALA A 67 9.95 15.75 6.80
C ALA A 67 10.16 14.26 7.05
N GLU A 68 9.62 13.37 6.20
CA GLU A 68 9.86 11.92 6.24
C GLU A 68 11.37 11.60 6.21
N ILE A 69 12.11 12.18 5.25
CA ILE A 69 13.57 12.01 5.14
C ILE A 69 14.27 12.45 6.44
N LEU A 70 13.95 13.63 6.98
CA LEU A 70 14.55 14.11 8.24
C LEU A 70 14.19 13.21 9.44
N ASN A 71 12.96 12.69 9.50
CA ASN A 71 12.51 11.75 10.54
C ASN A 71 13.19 10.38 10.44
N THR A 72 13.66 9.95 9.25
CA THR A 72 14.50 8.74 9.11
C THR A 72 15.96 8.96 9.46
N VAL A 73 16.46 10.21 9.39
CA VAL A 73 17.87 10.56 9.67
C VAL A 73 18.09 10.88 11.15
N PHE A 74 17.15 11.59 11.78
CA PHE A 74 17.30 12.12 13.14
C PHE A 74 16.34 11.45 14.13
N ASP A 75 16.83 11.23 15.35
CA ASP A 75 16.02 10.78 16.49
C ASP A 75 15.28 11.99 17.06
N ILE A 76 14.08 12.24 16.53
CA ILE A 76 13.21 13.33 16.97
C ILE A 76 12.48 12.90 18.25
N GLN A 77 12.88 13.47 19.38
CA GLN A 77 12.33 13.14 20.70
C GLN A 77 11.28 14.15 21.17
N GLN A 78 11.32 15.39 20.68
CA GLN A 78 10.30 16.43 20.87
C GLN A 78 9.82 16.93 19.50
N PRO A 79 8.54 17.35 19.35
CA PRO A 79 8.02 17.80 18.06
C PRO A 79 8.86 18.92 17.44
N VAL A 80 8.88 18.97 16.10
CA VAL A 80 9.50 20.06 15.34
C VAL A 80 8.50 20.50 14.28
N GLN A 81 7.78 21.59 14.55
CA GLN A 81 6.72 22.10 13.71
C GLN A 81 7.27 23.16 12.74
N VAL A 82 7.19 22.86 11.44
CA VAL A 82 7.65 23.73 10.36
C VAL A 82 6.48 24.54 9.84
N ASN A 83 6.39 25.79 10.28
CA ASN A 83 5.43 26.79 9.81
C ASN A 83 5.79 27.21 8.37
N ALA A 84 5.15 26.59 7.39
CA ALA A 84 5.51 26.71 5.98
C ALA A 84 4.43 27.44 5.16
N GLN A 85 4.88 28.21 4.17
CA GLN A 85 4.02 28.99 3.26
C GLN A 85 4.73 29.31 1.93
N PHE A 86 3.96 29.64 0.90
CA PHE A 86 4.44 30.09 -0.41
C PHE A 86 4.12 31.58 -0.65
N ASN A 87 5.11 32.44 -0.46
CA ASN A 87 4.97 33.88 -0.69
C ASN A 87 5.96 34.40 -1.74
N PRO A 88 5.68 35.55 -2.39
CA PRO A 88 6.60 36.13 -3.36
C PRO A 88 7.95 36.52 -2.71
N LEU A 89 9.03 35.85 -3.11
CA LEU A 89 10.40 36.23 -2.74
C LEU A 89 11.11 36.91 -3.91
N THR A 90 12.28 37.51 -3.62
CA THR A 90 13.07 38.25 -4.63
C THR A 90 13.35 37.37 -5.84
N CYS A 91 12.85 37.76 -7.02
CA CYS A 91 13.19 37.09 -8.27
C CYS A 91 13.44 38.05 -9.43
N SER A 92 14.33 37.62 -10.33
CA SER A 92 14.73 38.30 -11.56
C SER A 92 15.06 37.26 -12.64
N PRO A 93 15.26 37.66 -13.91
CA PRO A 93 15.60 36.72 -14.98
C PRO A 93 16.92 35.96 -14.80
N GLY A 94 17.82 36.38 -13.88
CA GLY A 94 19.14 35.76 -13.68
C GLY A 94 19.49 35.40 -12.23
N SER A 95 18.57 35.58 -11.28
CA SER A 95 18.76 35.25 -9.86
C SER A 95 17.42 35.24 -9.13
N ALA A 96 17.26 34.31 -8.19
CA ALA A 96 16.11 34.19 -7.30
C ALA A 96 16.54 33.78 -5.91
N VAL A 97 15.77 34.17 -4.90
CA VAL A 97 15.68 33.45 -3.62
C VAL A 97 14.66 32.34 -3.83
N LEU A 98 15.05 31.08 -3.61
CA LEU A 98 14.19 29.90 -3.87
C LEU A 98 13.32 29.59 -2.65
N GLY A 99 13.93 29.53 -1.47
CA GLY A 99 13.27 29.57 -0.18
C GLY A 99 14.00 30.50 0.77
N GLN A 100 13.46 30.60 1.98
CA GLN A 100 14.16 31.10 3.16
C GLN A 100 13.52 30.44 4.39
N ALA A 101 14.32 29.93 5.31
CA ALA A 101 13.83 29.43 6.59
C ALA A 101 14.81 29.69 7.74
N GLY A 102 14.29 29.59 8.96
CA GLY A 102 15.08 29.72 10.17
C GLY A 102 14.27 29.37 11.42
N PRO A 103 14.93 29.28 12.58
CA PRO A 103 14.28 29.12 13.88
C PRO A 103 13.29 30.26 14.10
N ALA A 104 12.13 29.95 14.66
CA ALA A 104 11.14 30.95 15.00
C ALA A 104 11.59 31.82 16.18
N ASP A 105 12.21 31.21 17.20
CA ASP A 105 12.87 31.89 18.30
C ASP A 105 14.13 31.09 18.78
N PHE A 106 14.83 31.66 19.76
CA PHE A 106 16.12 31.18 20.25
C PHE A 106 16.25 31.24 21.77
N THR A 107 16.70 30.14 22.36
CA THR A 107 16.95 30.02 23.79
C THR A 107 18.41 30.26 24.19
N PHE A 108 18.59 30.97 25.31
CA PHE A 108 19.88 31.44 25.83
C PHE A 108 20.27 30.67 27.10
N ILE A 109 21.32 29.83 27.02
CA ILE A 109 21.74 28.95 28.12
C ILE A 109 23.07 29.42 28.73
N ASP A 110 23.03 29.88 29.99
CA ASP A 110 24.20 30.20 30.81
C ASP A 110 24.99 28.93 31.14
N GLN A 111 26.24 28.87 30.68
CA GLN A 111 27.19 27.79 30.99
C GLN A 111 27.92 28.01 32.33
N GLY A 112 27.62 29.12 33.01
CA GLY A 112 28.30 29.59 34.19
C GLY A 112 29.45 30.55 33.87
N GLY A 113 29.70 31.49 34.78
CA GLY A 113 30.76 32.49 34.61
C GLY A 113 30.46 33.58 33.56
N GLY A 114 29.25 33.59 33.00
CA GLY A 114 28.82 34.56 31.98
C GLY A 114 29.11 34.14 30.54
N ASP A 115 29.44 32.87 30.26
CA ASP A 115 29.41 32.34 28.89
C ASP A 115 28.00 31.83 28.58
N PHE A 116 27.32 32.44 27.62
CA PHE A 116 25.99 32.02 27.17
C PHE A 116 26.09 31.42 25.77
N ILE A 117 25.41 30.30 25.56
CA ILE A 117 25.21 29.70 24.24
C ILE A 117 23.77 29.97 23.80
N VAL A 118 23.61 30.34 22.53
CA VAL A 118 22.29 30.48 21.91
C VAL A 118 21.98 29.22 21.10
N TYR A 119 20.80 28.66 21.30
CA TYR A 119 20.29 27.49 20.56
C TYR A 119 18.99 27.87 19.84
N PRO A 120 18.76 27.40 18.60
CA PRO A 120 17.42 27.27 18.05
C PRO A 120 16.53 26.45 18.99
N ASP A 121 15.27 26.84 19.16
CA ASP A 121 14.38 26.11 20.07
C ASP A 121 14.09 24.69 19.57
N ALA A 122 13.98 24.48 18.24
CA ALA A 122 13.92 23.15 17.61
C ALA A 122 14.97 22.16 18.15
N LEU A 123 16.22 22.64 18.29
CA LEU A 123 17.36 21.87 18.77
C LEU A 123 17.39 21.81 20.31
N TYR A 124 17.06 22.90 21.00
CA TYR A 124 17.05 22.92 22.45
C TYR A 124 15.96 22.02 23.06
N ASN A 125 14.82 21.91 22.38
CA ASN A 125 13.75 20.96 22.71
C ASN A 125 14.29 19.52 22.73
N GLN A 126 15.06 19.09 21.72
CA GLN A 126 15.69 17.76 21.71
C GLN A 126 16.73 17.60 22.83
N ILE A 127 17.62 18.59 23.02
CA ILE A 127 18.71 18.52 24.02
C ILE A 127 18.17 18.47 25.46
N SER A 128 17.07 19.18 25.73
CA SER A 128 16.45 19.23 27.06
C SER A 128 15.47 18.07 27.32
N GLY A 129 14.98 17.40 26.28
CA GLY A 129 13.95 16.36 26.37
C GLY A 129 12.57 16.91 26.71
N SER A 130 12.32 18.19 26.43
CA SER A 130 11.07 18.89 26.68
C SER A 130 10.89 20.06 25.74
N ASP A 131 9.71 20.20 25.14
CA ASP A 131 9.32 21.46 24.52
C ASP A 131 9.22 22.59 25.57
N ILE A 132 10.03 23.64 25.36
CA ILE A 132 10.15 24.78 26.28
C ILE A 132 9.22 25.95 25.95
N ASP A 133 8.64 26.01 24.74
CA ASP A 133 7.65 27.03 24.36
C ASP A 133 6.51 26.47 23.49
N PRO A 134 5.65 25.59 24.06
CA PRO A 134 4.57 24.89 23.35
C PRO A 134 3.42 25.80 22.84
N ALA A 135 3.60 27.12 22.90
CA ALA A 135 2.67 28.10 22.32
C ALA A 135 3.12 28.59 20.93
N ASN A 136 4.38 28.32 20.53
CA ASN A 136 4.98 28.80 19.28
C ASN A 136 5.55 27.61 18.48
N LEU A 137 5.56 27.74 17.15
CA LEU A 137 6.10 26.73 16.24
C LEU A 137 7.61 26.90 16.10
N GLU A 138 8.41 25.83 16.01
CA GLU A 138 9.87 25.92 16.12
C GLU A 138 10.57 26.54 14.90
N ILE A 139 10.04 26.35 13.68
CA ILE A 139 10.69 26.76 12.43
C ILE A 139 9.71 27.57 11.57
N ASN A 140 10.14 28.72 11.08
CA ASN A 140 9.43 29.49 10.05
C ASN A 140 10.10 29.28 8.69
N ALA A 141 9.32 28.93 7.67
CA ALA A 141 9.80 28.66 6.32
C ALA A 141 8.91 29.34 5.26
N THR A 142 9.52 29.92 4.22
CA THR A 142 8.80 30.59 3.13
C THR A 142 9.45 30.29 1.79
N PHE A 143 8.66 29.84 0.82
CA PHE A 143 9.14 29.41 -0.50
C PHE A 143 8.57 30.29 -1.60
N ASN A 144 9.35 30.48 -2.67
CA ASN A 144 9.06 31.51 -3.65
C ASN A 144 7.94 31.11 -4.60
N SER A 145 6.75 31.69 -4.44
CA SER A 145 5.61 31.48 -5.34
C SER A 145 5.78 32.09 -6.74
N THR A 146 6.76 32.98 -6.96
CA THR A 146 6.95 33.64 -8.26
C THR A 146 7.60 32.78 -9.35
N LEU A 147 8.17 31.62 -9.03
CA LEU A 147 8.73 30.70 -10.03
C LEU A 147 7.62 30.14 -10.96
N ASP A 148 6.47 29.77 -10.39
CA ASP A 148 5.36 29.22 -11.18
C ASP A 148 4.58 30.29 -11.95
N ALA A 149 4.73 31.58 -11.60
CA ALA A 149 3.99 32.70 -12.21
C ALA A 149 4.49 33.10 -13.62
N GLY A 150 5.70 32.68 -14.01
CA GLY A 150 6.17 32.69 -15.40
C GLY A 150 6.90 33.94 -15.93
N THR A 151 7.82 33.70 -16.87
CA THR A 151 8.63 34.64 -17.69
C THR A 151 9.57 35.65 -16.99
N SER A 152 9.26 36.20 -15.82
CA SER A 152 10.14 37.18 -15.16
C SER A 152 11.16 36.56 -14.20
N CYS A 153 10.92 35.33 -13.74
CA CYS A 153 11.72 34.65 -12.73
C CYS A 153 12.60 33.55 -13.35
N LEU A 154 13.92 33.59 -13.14
CA LEU A 154 14.92 32.63 -13.67
C LEU A 154 14.70 32.25 -15.15
N GLY A 155 14.48 33.24 -16.01
CA GLY A 155 14.24 33.03 -17.44
C GLY A 155 12.92 32.31 -17.80
N GLY A 156 12.00 32.16 -16.84
CA GLY A 156 10.76 31.39 -16.97
C GLY A 156 10.86 29.95 -16.42
N THR A 157 11.79 29.69 -15.50
CA THR A 157 11.90 28.37 -14.83
C THR A 157 10.85 28.23 -13.73
N SER A 158 10.11 27.13 -13.73
CA SER A 158 9.09 26.78 -12.73
C SER A 158 9.60 25.73 -11.74
N TRP A 159 8.83 25.48 -10.68
CA TRP A 159 9.11 24.39 -9.75
C TRP A 159 8.84 23.00 -10.37
N TYR A 160 9.65 22.03 -9.97
CA TYR A 160 9.41 20.61 -10.19
C TYR A 160 9.08 19.91 -8.87
N TYR A 161 7.95 19.21 -8.87
CA TYR A 161 7.31 18.64 -7.68
C TYR A 161 7.46 17.12 -7.52
N GLY A 162 8.28 16.48 -8.36
CA GLY A 162 8.61 15.06 -8.21
C GLY A 162 9.65 14.81 -7.11
N PHE A 163 9.74 13.56 -6.67
CA PHE A 163 10.69 13.08 -5.66
C PHE A 163 12.00 12.52 -6.26
N ASN A 164 12.23 12.73 -7.56
CA ASN A 164 13.35 12.17 -8.31
C ASN A 164 14.08 13.24 -9.14
N ASP A 165 15.31 12.96 -9.58
CA ASP A 165 16.01 13.87 -10.49
C ASP A 165 15.31 13.97 -11.86
N ASN A 166 14.99 15.19 -12.27
CA ASN A 166 14.46 15.51 -13.60
C ASN A 166 14.85 16.95 -14.00
N PRO A 167 16.09 17.16 -14.47
CA PRO A 167 16.61 18.50 -14.78
C PRO A 167 15.93 19.15 -16.00
N SER A 168 15.06 18.43 -16.71
CA SER A 168 14.29 18.95 -17.84
C SER A 168 12.96 19.60 -17.44
N ALA A 169 12.50 19.40 -16.20
CA ALA A 169 11.16 19.75 -15.77
C ALA A 169 11.08 20.97 -14.82
N GLY A 170 12.21 21.58 -14.47
CA GLY A 170 12.27 22.79 -13.64
C GLY A 170 13.33 22.71 -12.53
N SER A 171 13.24 23.62 -11.56
CA SER A 171 14.01 23.54 -10.32
C SER A 171 13.31 22.57 -9.36
N ALA A 172 13.97 21.50 -8.90
CA ALA A 172 13.35 20.56 -7.97
C ALA A 172 13.12 21.21 -6.60
N LEU A 173 11.89 21.07 -6.07
CA LEU A 173 11.53 21.65 -4.78
C LEU A 173 12.10 20.84 -3.60
N LEU A 174 12.14 19.49 -3.69
CA LEU A 174 12.54 18.63 -2.57
C LEU A 174 13.93 18.97 -1.97
N PRO A 175 15.00 19.16 -2.77
CA PRO A 175 16.31 19.54 -2.23
C PRO A 175 16.28 20.91 -1.55
N VAL A 176 15.48 21.86 -2.05
CA VAL A 176 15.33 23.19 -1.45
C VAL A 176 14.58 23.09 -0.13
N VAL A 177 13.53 22.28 -0.02
CA VAL A 177 12.80 22.13 1.25
C VAL A 177 13.67 21.52 2.33
N LEU A 178 14.46 20.48 2.00
CA LEU A 178 15.45 19.90 2.92
C LEU A 178 16.48 20.94 3.37
N HIS A 179 17.06 21.68 2.43
CA HIS A 179 18.03 22.75 2.68
C HIS A 179 17.50 23.81 3.66
N GLU A 180 16.31 24.35 3.39
CA GLU A 180 15.71 25.41 4.19
C GLU A 180 15.31 24.89 5.59
N ILE A 181 14.68 23.71 5.70
CA ILE A 181 14.36 23.15 7.04
C ILE A 181 15.62 22.97 7.88
N MET A 182 16.76 22.58 7.28
CA MET A 182 18.03 22.47 8.02
C MET A 182 18.60 23.81 8.51
N HIS A 183 18.35 24.93 7.83
CA HIS A 183 18.59 26.26 8.43
C HIS A 183 17.75 26.44 9.70
N GLY A 184 16.47 26.07 9.66
CA GLY A 184 15.57 26.04 10.83
C GLY A 184 16.05 25.13 11.97
N MET A 185 16.64 23.98 11.65
CA MET A 185 17.23 23.06 12.63
C MET A 185 18.56 23.57 13.24
N GLY A 186 19.11 24.69 12.75
CA GLY A 186 20.29 25.33 13.33
C GLY A 186 21.54 25.37 12.45
N PHE A 187 21.44 25.02 11.16
CA PHE A 187 22.51 25.27 10.19
C PHE A 187 22.56 26.77 9.84
N LEU A 188 22.87 27.65 10.79
CA LEU A 188 22.98 29.09 10.53
C LEU A 188 23.91 29.79 11.53
N SER A 189 24.38 30.99 11.18
CA SER A 189 25.14 31.86 12.08
C SER A 189 24.39 33.18 12.29
N LEU A 190 24.37 33.68 13.53
CA LEU A 190 23.81 35.00 13.85
C LEU A 190 24.80 36.16 13.63
N LEU A 191 25.90 35.96 12.90
CA LEU A 191 26.89 36.99 12.65
C LEU A 191 26.47 37.98 11.55
N GLY A 192 26.62 39.28 11.82
CA GLY A 192 26.48 40.35 10.84
C GLY A 192 27.73 40.54 9.96
N SER A 193 27.59 41.33 8.89
CA SER A 193 28.66 41.63 7.93
C SER A 193 29.89 42.35 8.54
N ASP A 194 29.71 43.00 9.68
CA ASP A 194 30.75 43.65 10.47
C ASP A 194 31.35 42.74 11.55
N GLY A 195 30.96 41.47 11.60
CA GLY A 195 31.38 40.49 12.59
C GLY A 195 30.75 40.67 13.98
N ALA A 196 29.74 41.52 14.16
CA ALA A 196 28.94 41.53 15.39
C ALA A 196 28.06 40.28 15.47
N SER A 197 27.78 39.79 16.67
CA SER A 197 26.67 38.85 16.88
C SER A 197 25.33 39.60 16.91
N GLY A 198 24.30 39.03 16.29
CA GLY A 198 22.92 39.44 16.44
C GLY A 198 22.33 39.13 17.83
N ALA A 199 22.97 38.23 18.59
CA ALA A 199 22.55 37.87 19.95
C ALA A 199 23.40 38.56 21.03
N SER A 200 22.73 39.02 22.10
CA SER A 200 23.40 39.66 23.24
C SER A 200 22.66 39.45 24.56
N VAL A 201 23.41 39.35 25.66
CA VAL A 201 22.88 39.36 27.03
C VAL A 201 23.35 40.66 27.70
N GLY A 202 22.46 41.65 27.75
CA GLY A 202 22.82 43.01 28.13
C GLY A 202 23.85 43.60 27.15
N PRO A 203 25.01 44.13 27.62
CA PRO A 203 26.04 44.68 26.74
C PRO A 203 26.99 43.63 26.13
N GLN A 204 26.85 42.34 26.50
CA GLN A 204 27.74 41.28 26.07
C GLN A 204 27.21 40.59 24.81
N GLN A 205 28.00 40.55 23.73
CA GLN A 205 27.71 39.68 22.58
C GLN A 205 27.88 38.21 22.99
N VAL A 206 26.93 37.38 22.58
CA VAL A 206 26.92 35.93 22.81
C VAL A 206 26.75 35.23 21.45
N PHE A 207 27.10 33.95 21.34
CA PHE A 207 27.14 33.27 20.04
C PHE A 207 26.27 32.02 20.04
N ASP A 208 25.62 31.81 18.90
CA ASP A 208 24.92 30.56 18.60
C ASP A 208 25.88 29.37 18.55
N ILE A 209 25.34 28.18 18.84
CA ILE A 209 26.11 26.94 18.90
C ILE A 209 26.90 26.66 17.61
N TYR A 210 26.33 26.98 16.45
CA TYR A 210 26.97 26.84 15.13
C TYR A 210 28.18 27.77 14.97
N THR A 211 28.05 29.06 15.32
CA THR A 211 29.14 30.05 15.28
C THR A 211 30.29 29.69 16.21
N ARG A 212 29.99 29.01 17.34
CA ARG A 212 31.03 28.51 18.26
C ARG A 212 31.89 27.40 17.62
N GLN A 213 31.40 26.72 16.58
CA GLN A 213 32.12 25.70 15.80
C GLN A 213 32.85 26.26 14.56
N LEU A 214 32.68 27.54 14.21
CA LEU A 214 33.42 28.16 13.10
C LEU A 214 34.85 28.55 13.50
N LYS A 215 35.82 28.23 12.64
CA LYS A 215 37.26 28.44 12.86
C LYS A 215 37.91 29.09 11.65
N ARG A 216 38.87 30.00 11.88
CA ARG A 216 39.78 30.46 10.82
C ARG A 216 41.04 29.59 10.79
N GLN A 217 41.27 28.89 9.68
CA GLN A 217 42.27 27.83 9.61
C GLN A 217 43.71 28.36 9.65
N SER A 218 43.98 29.52 9.03
CA SER A 218 45.32 30.14 8.98
C SER A 218 45.90 30.54 10.35
N ASN A 219 45.06 30.74 11.37
CA ASN A 219 45.51 31.06 12.73
C ASN A 219 44.98 30.10 13.81
N GLY A 220 44.07 29.19 13.47
CA GLY A 220 43.50 28.18 14.36
C GLY A 220 42.53 28.71 15.41
N ILE A 221 42.08 29.97 15.30
CA ILE A 221 41.21 30.62 16.29
C ILE A 221 39.73 30.41 15.91
N LEU A 222 38.89 30.09 16.90
CA LEU A 222 37.43 30.03 16.74
C LEU A 222 36.82 31.44 16.68
N LEU A 223 35.77 31.64 15.89
CA LEU A 223 35.17 32.97 15.68
C LEU A 223 34.62 33.59 16.98
N LYS A 224 34.14 32.76 17.92
CA LYS A 224 33.72 33.20 19.27
C LYS A 224 34.84 33.86 20.07
N ASP A 225 36.10 33.46 19.86
CA ASP A 225 37.27 33.92 20.63
C ASP A 225 38.00 35.11 19.95
N MET A 226 37.51 35.53 18.77
CA MET A 226 38.02 36.70 18.05
C MET A 226 37.41 38.01 18.54
N ASN A 227 38.07 39.13 18.22
CA ASN A 227 37.39 40.43 18.24
C ASN A 227 36.53 40.62 16.97
N GLN A 228 35.60 41.59 17.00
CA GLN A 228 34.66 41.86 15.91
C GLN A 228 35.33 42.09 14.55
N SER A 229 36.43 42.86 14.49
CA SER A 229 37.16 43.12 13.24
C SER A 229 37.87 41.87 12.69
N GLN A 230 38.35 41.01 13.57
CA GLN A 230 38.91 39.70 13.20
C GLN A 230 37.82 38.76 12.65
N ARG A 231 36.63 38.73 13.27
CA ARG A 231 35.47 38.00 12.73
C ARG A 231 35.09 38.51 11.34
N ALA A 232 34.85 39.81 11.18
CA ALA A 232 34.52 40.43 9.88
C ALA A 232 35.52 40.04 8.77
N SER A 233 36.81 40.01 9.12
CA SER A 233 37.88 39.59 8.20
C SER A 233 37.86 38.09 7.87
N ALA A 234 37.30 37.25 8.75
CA ALA A 234 37.15 35.80 8.54
C ALA A 234 35.90 35.46 7.68
N LEU A 235 34.79 36.20 7.84
CA LEU A 235 33.55 35.98 7.07
C LEU A 235 33.74 36.18 5.54
N ILE A 236 34.82 36.85 5.13
CA ILE A 236 35.18 37.09 3.72
C ILE A 236 36.50 36.42 3.29
N SER A 237 36.99 35.46 4.07
CA SER A 237 38.29 34.82 3.87
C SER A 237 38.15 33.49 3.13
N ASN A 238 37.89 33.56 1.82
CA ASN A 238 37.57 32.40 0.97
C ASN A 238 38.60 31.26 1.12
N GLY A 239 38.12 30.06 1.39
CA GLY A 239 38.90 28.85 1.64
C GLY A 239 39.68 28.80 2.96
N ASP A 240 39.62 29.83 3.81
CA ASP A 240 40.30 29.89 5.11
C ASP A 240 39.32 29.78 6.29
N LEU A 241 38.03 30.02 6.08
CA LEU A 241 36.99 29.69 7.06
C LEU A 241 36.64 28.19 6.96
N VAL A 242 36.62 27.49 8.08
CA VAL A 242 36.37 26.05 8.16
C VAL A 242 35.49 25.69 9.37
N TRP A 243 34.83 24.55 9.28
CA TRP A 243 34.14 23.93 10.41
C TRP A 243 35.15 23.25 11.36
N SER A 244 34.88 23.26 12.67
CA SER A 244 35.75 22.63 13.67
C SER A 244 35.13 21.43 14.41
N GLY A 245 33.84 21.15 14.21
CA GLY A 245 33.19 19.96 14.77
C GLY A 245 33.82 18.65 14.28
N ALA A 246 33.62 17.59 15.05
CA ALA A 246 34.35 16.33 14.89
C ALA A 246 33.72 15.42 13.83
N ASN A 247 32.39 15.39 13.76
CA ASN A 247 31.64 14.48 12.90
C ASN A 247 31.77 14.88 11.43
N VAL A 248 31.61 16.18 11.12
CA VAL A 248 31.85 16.72 9.77
C VAL A 248 33.29 16.48 9.32
N ASN A 249 34.27 16.75 10.19
CA ASN A 249 35.68 16.63 9.83
C ASN A 249 36.18 15.17 9.75
N ALA A 250 35.48 14.21 10.37
CA ALA A 250 35.74 12.78 10.17
C ALA A 250 35.47 12.35 8.71
N ARG A 251 34.45 12.95 8.07
CA ARG A 251 34.06 12.71 6.66
C ARG A 251 34.87 13.53 5.65
N ALA A 252 35.80 14.39 6.08
CA ALA A 252 36.57 15.26 5.18
C ALA A 252 37.37 14.50 4.09
N ASN A 253 37.69 13.22 4.30
CA ASN A 253 38.39 12.39 3.30
C ASN A 253 37.47 11.86 2.17
N GLU A 254 36.15 12.02 2.29
CA GLU A 254 35.17 11.66 1.24
C GLU A 254 35.17 12.70 0.09
N PHE A 255 35.71 13.90 0.35
CA PHE A 255 35.71 15.01 -0.59
C PHE A 255 37.06 15.17 -1.30
N THR A 256 37.00 15.39 -2.62
CA THR A 256 38.16 15.60 -3.49
C THR A 256 38.62 17.07 -3.54
N SER A 257 37.76 18.00 -3.11
CA SER A 257 37.98 19.44 -3.05
C SER A 257 37.22 20.03 -1.85
N GLY A 258 37.34 21.35 -1.60
CA GLY A 258 36.61 22.02 -0.51
C GLY A 258 37.13 21.76 0.91
N ILE A 259 38.27 21.07 1.05
CA ILE A 259 38.94 20.81 2.33
C ILE A 259 40.15 21.74 2.52
N ASN A 260 40.37 22.24 3.73
CA ASN A 260 41.60 22.93 4.13
C ASN A 260 42.20 22.26 5.37
N SER A 261 43.38 21.65 5.19
CA SER A 261 44.16 21.04 6.29
C SER A 261 43.39 19.98 7.10
N GLY A 262 42.52 19.21 6.44
CA GLY A 262 41.66 18.19 7.07
C GLY A 262 40.37 18.74 7.69
N SER A 263 40.08 20.05 7.58
CA SER A 263 38.78 20.62 7.94
C SER A 263 37.96 21.01 6.71
N VAL A 264 36.65 20.77 6.75
CA VAL A 264 35.68 21.18 5.72
C VAL A 264 35.58 22.70 5.70
N ARG A 265 35.62 23.31 4.50
CA ARG A 265 35.50 24.77 4.34
C ARG A 265 34.05 25.23 4.39
N MET A 266 33.86 26.42 4.95
CA MET A 266 32.56 27.11 4.98
C MET A 266 32.58 28.31 4.04
N TYR A 267 31.43 28.64 3.46
CA TYR A 267 31.31 29.67 2.42
C TYR A 267 31.65 31.07 2.96
N ALA A 268 32.83 31.56 2.60
CA ALA A 268 33.35 32.88 3.00
C ALA A 268 33.79 33.69 1.76
N PRO A 269 32.87 34.09 0.86
CA PRO A 269 33.20 34.81 -0.37
C PRO A 269 33.92 36.13 -0.10
N SER A 270 34.68 36.65 -1.07
CA SER A 270 35.49 37.87 -0.93
C SER A 270 34.69 39.15 -0.59
N THR A 271 33.36 39.09 -0.70
CA THR A 271 32.41 40.11 -0.24
C THR A 271 31.30 39.41 0.54
N TYR A 272 30.99 39.91 1.73
CA TYR A 272 29.92 39.33 2.56
C TYR A 272 28.57 39.35 1.83
N GLN A 273 27.88 38.22 1.84
CA GLN A 273 26.55 38.00 1.30
C GLN A 273 25.61 37.61 2.45
N GLY A 274 24.59 38.41 2.74
CA GLY A 274 23.60 38.08 3.77
C GLY A 274 22.84 36.81 3.42
N GLY A 275 22.52 35.98 4.41
CA GLY A 275 21.98 34.63 4.22
C GLY A 275 23.03 33.60 3.81
N SER A 276 23.86 33.90 2.81
CA SER A 276 24.79 32.92 2.25
C SER A 276 26.10 32.78 3.03
N SER A 277 26.77 33.90 3.37
CA SER A 277 28.09 33.86 4.01
C SER A 277 28.02 33.20 5.39
N VAL A 278 28.99 32.31 5.64
CA VAL A 278 29.19 31.46 6.82
C VAL A 278 28.07 30.48 7.19
N GLY A 279 26.85 30.65 6.68
CA GLY A 279 25.72 29.74 6.85
C GLY A 279 25.68 28.54 5.88
N HIS A 280 26.72 28.34 5.07
CA HIS A 280 26.78 27.31 4.03
C HIS A 280 28.15 26.64 3.97
N PHE A 281 28.20 25.43 3.40
CA PHE A 281 29.45 24.82 2.96
C PHE A 281 30.06 25.58 1.77
N ASP A 282 31.39 25.53 1.64
CA ASP A 282 32.11 26.15 0.52
C ASP A 282 31.75 25.46 -0.81
N SER A 283 31.31 26.24 -1.81
CA SER A 283 30.94 25.78 -3.16
C SER A 283 32.11 25.17 -3.97
N ALA A 284 33.28 24.99 -3.34
CA ALA A 284 34.38 24.21 -3.86
C ALA A 284 34.41 22.75 -3.35
N LEU A 285 33.46 22.29 -2.52
CA LEU A 285 33.31 20.87 -2.21
C LEU A 285 33.05 20.04 -3.48
N SER A 286 33.44 18.77 -3.44
CA SER A 286 33.18 17.81 -4.51
C SER A 286 33.28 16.38 -3.96
N PRO A 287 32.19 15.60 -3.88
CA PRO A 287 30.85 15.88 -4.40
C PRO A 287 30.19 17.13 -3.79
N ASN A 288 29.20 17.67 -4.49
CA ASN A 288 28.45 18.84 -4.04
C ASN A 288 27.56 18.47 -2.86
N GLU A 289 27.36 19.42 -1.94
CA GLU A 289 26.56 19.23 -0.74
C GLU A 289 25.26 20.04 -0.77
N ILE A 290 24.22 19.54 -0.09
CA ILE A 290 22.88 20.15 -0.10
C ILE A 290 22.86 21.54 0.54
N MET A 291 23.75 21.81 1.51
CA MET A 291 23.92 23.13 2.15
C MET A 291 24.97 24.01 1.46
N GLU A 292 25.02 23.98 0.13
CA GLU A 292 25.72 24.97 -0.69
C GLU A 292 24.89 26.25 -0.90
N PRO A 293 25.49 27.43 -1.07
CA PRO A 293 24.78 28.74 -1.14
C PRO A 293 23.94 28.96 -2.41
N SER A 294 23.77 27.93 -3.23
CA SER A 294 23.00 27.94 -4.47
C SER A 294 22.64 26.51 -4.85
N TYR A 295 21.41 26.26 -5.31
CA TYR A 295 21.01 24.98 -5.88
C TYR A 295 21.96 24.58 -7.03
N THR A 296 22.68 23.46 -6.89
CA THR A 296 23.63 22.96 -7.90
C THR A 296 23.13 21.71 -8.63
N GLN A 297 22.52 20.76 -7.92
CA GLN A 297 21.98 19.51 -8.48
C GLN A 297 20.82 18.99 -7.61
N PHE A 298 20.14 17.94 -8.07
CA PHE A 298 19.17 17.21 -7.24
C PHE A 298 19.91 16.44 -6.13
N LEU A 299 19.52 16.69 -4.86
CA LEU A 299 19.99 15.99 -3.66
C LEU A 299 18.79 15.74 -2.75
N ASP A 300 18.47 14.48 -2.52
CA ASP A 300 17.39 13.98 -1.67
C ASP A 300 17.88 13.44 -0.32
N ASP A 301 19.18 13.49 -0.06
CA ASP A 301 19.80 13.17 1.23
C ASP A 301 20.43 14.42 1.87
N PRO A 302 20.27 14.64 3.19
CA PRO A 302 20.95 15.72 3.93
C PRO A 302 22.50 15.67 3.93
N GLY A 303 23.12 14.56 3.54
CA GLY A 303 24.55 14.48 3.21
C GLY A 303 25.49 14.77 4.39
N LEU A 304 26.42 15.70 4.19
CA LEU A 304 27.34 16.18 5.22
C LEU A 304 26.64 17.07 6.26
N ALA A 305 25.50 17.68 5.92
CA ALA A 305 24.75 18.54 6.83
C ALA A 305 24.19 17.75 8.03
N THR A 306 23.87 16.47 7.84
CA THR A 306 23.58 15.50 8.92
C THR A 306 24.63 15.55 10.02
N GLN A 307 25.91 15.46 9.66
CA GLN A 307 27.00 15.45 10.63
C GLN A 307 27.23 16.82 11.27
N LEU A 308 26.87 17.91 10.57
CA LEU A 308 26.95 19.26 11.12
C LEU A 308 25.87 19.48 12.19
N LEU A 309 24.64 19.01 11.92
CA LEU A 309 23.54 19.04 12.87
C LEU A 309 23.86 18.19 14.12
N VAL A 310 24.52 17.04 13.94
CA VAL A 310 25.07 16.25 15.08
C VAL A 310 26.18 17.01 15.83
N ASP A 311 27.08 17.70 15.14
CA ASP A 311 28.14 18.52 15.75
C ASP A 311 27.62 19.72 16.58
N ILE A 312 26.35 20.13 16.43
CA ILE A 312 25.70 21.16 17.26
C ILE A 312 24.72 20.60 18.30
N GLY A 313 24.30 19.33 18.19
CA GLY A 313 23.58 18.62 19.25
C GLY A 313 22.42 17.71 18.84
N TRP A 314 22.10 17.59 17.54
CA TRP A 314 21.08 16.64 17.09
C TRP A 314 21.53 15.18 17.26
N THR A 315 20.59 14.29 17.53
CA THR A 315 20.79 12.84 17.62
C THR A 315 20.35 12.16 16.32
N LEU A 316 21.11 11.15 15.86
CA LEU A 316 20.71 10.33 14.72
C LEU A 316 19.69 9.28 15.15
N ALA A 317 18.75 8.95 14.25
CA ALA A 317 17.89 7.80 14.43
C ALA A 317 18.76 6.54 14.58
N SER A 318 18.36 5.62 15.48
CA SER A 318 18.98 4.30 15.49
C SER A 318 18.60 3.59 14.18
N PRO A 319 19.55 2.99 13.45
CA PRO A 319 19.19 2.18 12.29
C PRO A 319 18.26 1.05 12.77
N PRO A 320 17.23 0.68 11.99
CA PRO A 320 16.40 -0.47 12.34
C PRO A 320 17.29 -1.68 12.58
N SER A 321 16.98 -2.45 13.62
CA SER A 321 17.69 -3.71 13.88
C SER A 321 17.59 -4.60 12.63
N PRO A 322 18.71 -5.20 12.16
CA PRO A 322 18.65 -6.15 11.04
C PRO A 322 17.59 -7.20 11.33
N ASN A 323 16.81 -7.59 10.31
CA ASN A 323 15.85 -8.66 10.48
C ASN A 323 16.56 -9.98 10.85
N SER A 324 15.97 -10.73 11.76
CA SER A 324 16.43 -12.04 12.20
C SER A 324 15.49 -13.09 11.62
N ALA A 325 15.99 -14.25 11.17
CA ALA A 325 15.08 -15.31 10.78
C ALA A 325 14.30 -15.82 12.02
N PRO A 326 13.01 -16.15 11.88
CA PRO A 326 12.26 -16.82 12.93
C PRO A 326 12.90 -18.17 13.25
N VAL A 327 12.64 -18.69 14.45
CA VAL A 327 13.15 -19.99 14.91
C VAL A 327 11.98 -20.88 15.29
N ILE A 328 11.74 -21.95 14.53
CA ILE A 328 10.64 -22.90 14.81
C ILE A 328 11.04 -23.92 15.87
N SER A 329 10.11 -24.23 16.77
CA SER A 329 10.31 -25.29 17.77
C SER A 329 10.30 -26.67 17.09
N SER A 330 11.30 -27.50 17.41
CA SER A 330 11.41 -28.85 16.86
C SER A 330 10.19 -29.71 17.21
N ILE A 331 9.53 -30.26 16.19
CA ILE A 331 8.37 -31.15 16.38
C ILE A 331 8.87 -32.58 16.56
N SER A 332 8.33 -33.30 17.55
CA SER A 332 8.62 -34.73 17.74
C SER A 332 7.85 -35.59 16.75
N ASN A 333 8.40 -36.75 16.37
CA ASN A 333 7.71 -37.72 15.54
C ASN A 333 6.32 -38.08 16.12
N GLN A 334 5.35 -38.24 15.23
CA GLN A 334 3.96 -38.47 15.55
C GLN A 334 3.53 -39.89 15.19
N SER A 335 2.55 -40.39 15.92
CA SER A 335 1.78 -41.57 15.55
C SER A 335 0.30 -41.34 15.84
N LEU A 336 -0.52 -41.95 15.01
CA LEU A 336 -1.98 -42.03 15.04
C LEU A 336 -2.37 -43.35 14.36
N ASP A 337 -3.57 -43.85 14.62
CA ASP A 337 -4.12 -45.01 13.91
C ASP A 337 -4.79 -44.50 12.62
N GLU A 338 -4.97 -45.36 11.61
CA GLU A 338 -5.71 -44.96 10.41
C GLU A 338 -7.20 -44.67 10.70
N ASP A 339 -7.89 -44.06 9.74
CA ASP A 339 -9.27 -43.54 9.87
C ASP A 339 -9.49 -42.56 11.05
N SER A 340 -8.42 -41.91 11.53
CA SER A 340 -8.45 -40.99 12.68
C SER A 340 -7.62 -39.72 12.44
N ASP A 341 -8.11 -38.57 12.90
CA ASP A 341 -7.41 -37.28 12.79
C ASP A 341 -6.51 -36.95 13.99
N LYS A 342 -5.58 -36.01 13.81
CA LYS A 342 -4.71 -35.51 14.88
C LYS A 342 -4.27 -34.06 14.67
N THR A 343 -4.39 -33.26 15.73
CA THR A 343 -3.96 -31.84 15.74
C THR A 343 -2.71 -31.60 16.59
N LEU A 344 -1.93 -30.59 16.20
CA LEU A 344 -0.65 -30.20 16.80
C LEU A 344 -0.53 -28.68 16.83
N SER A 345 -0.18 -28.10 17.99
CA SER A 345 0.15 -26.68 18.09
C SER A 345 1.61 -26.42 17.72
N LEU A 346 1.81 -25.49 16.79
CA LEU A 346 3.10 -24.98 16.34
C LEU A 346 3.53 -23.81 17.23
N SER A 347 4.84 -23.62 17.36
CA SER A 347 5.39 -22.46 18.06
C SER A 347 6.75 -22.09 17.50
N ALA A 348 6.97 -20.80 17.32
CA ALA A 348 8.23 -20.21 16.89
C ALA A 348 8.49 -18.95 17.71
N THR A 349 9.73 -18.48 17.66
CA THR A 349 10.14 -17.20 18.23
C THR A 349 10.97 -16.45 17.20
N ASP A 350 10.75 -15.15 17.09
CA ASP A 350 11.65 -14.25 16.39
C ASP A 350 12.31 -13.27 17.41
N ALA A 351 13.49 -12.77 17.08
CA ALA A 351 14.28 -11.86 17.91
C ALA A 351 13.93 -10.37 17.70
N ASN A 352 13.28 -10.04 16.59
CA ASN A 352 12.76 -8.71 16.27
C ASN A 352 11.29 -8.53 16.75
N ASN A 353 10.64 -9.62 17.17
CA ASN A 353 9.21 -9.76 17.47
C ASN A 353 8.30 -9.57 16.25
N ASP A 354 8.78 -9.93 15.06
CA ASP A 354 8.00 -9.84 13.83
C ASP A 354 6.83 -10.86 13.78
N SER A 355 5.82 -10.55 12.96
CA SER A 355 4.59 -11.33 12.79
C SER A 355 4.88 -12.63 12.03
N LEU A 356 4.57 -13.78 12.64
CA LEU A 356 5.00 -15.10 12.12
C LEU A 356 3.86 -15.88 11.46
N THR A 357 4.10 -16.33 10.24
CA THR A 357 3.18 -17.16 9.45
C THR A 357 3.70 -18.59 9.36
N PHE A 358 2.82 -19.60 9.38
CA PHE A 358 3.20 -21.02 9.26
C PHE A 358 2.64 -21.65 7.98
N SER A 359 3.44 -22.46 7.31
CA SER A 359 3.04 -23.14 6.07
C SER A 359 3.58 -24.58 5.99
N ILE A 360 2.93 -25.42 5.17
CA ILE A 360 3.41 -26.78 4.86
C ILE A 360 4.14 -26.72 3.53
N THR A 361 5.44 -27.00 3.54
CA THR A 361 6.25 -27.11 2.31
C THR A 361 6.31 -28.53 1.78
N ASN A 362 6.17 -29.54 2.64
CA ASN A 362 6.08 -30.94 2.20
C ASN A 362 5.21 -31.77 3.14
N ALA A 363 4.25 -32.50 2.57
CA ALA A 363 3.55 -33.60 3.22
C ALA A 363 3.09 -34.61 2.14
N PRO A 364 3.17 -35.93 2.39
CA PRO A 364 2.49 -36.92 1.56
C PRO A 364 0.99 -36.62 1.51
N SER A 365 0.40 -36.68 0.31
CA SER A 365 -1.03 -36.42 0.13
C SER A 365 -1.91 -37.39 0.91
N GLN A 366 -1.40 -38.59 1.20
CA GLN A 366 -2.06 -39.60 2.03
C GLN A 366 -2.25 -39.16 3.50
N LEU A 367 -1.53 -38.15 4.00
CA LEU A 367 -1.70 -37.60 5.34
C LEU A 367 -2.69 -36.43 5.42
N ASN A 368 -3.17 -35.91 4.28
CA ASN A 368 -4.09 -34.76 4.16
C ASN A 368 -3.73 -33.55 5.05
N ALA A 369 -2.43 -33.29 5.21
CA ALA A 369 -1.95 -32.33 6.19
C ALA A 369 -2.37 -30.89 5.85
N SER A 370 -2.79 -30.10 6.85
CA SER A 370 -3.17 -28.69 6.69
C SER A 370 -2.80 -27.84 7.91
N ILE A 371 -2.40 -26.58 7.70
CA ILE A 371 -2.11 -25.61 8.78
C ILE A 371 -3.11 -24.46 8.72
N THR A 372 -3.70 -24.08 9.86
CA THR A 372 -4.46 -22.83 10.03
C THR A 372 -3.91 -22.07 11.23
N GLY A 373 -3.38 -20.86 10.99
CA GLY A 373 -2.62 -20.11 12.00
C GLY A 373 -1.50 -20.97 12.59
N THR A 374 -1.54 -21.20 13.91
CA THR A 374 -0.55 -22.04 14.62
C THR A 374 -0.96 -23.50 14.79
N THR A 375 -2.04 -23.99 14.16
CA THR A 375 -2.50 -25.39 14.31
C THR A 375 -2.29 -26.20 13.05
N LEU A 376 -1.50 -27.28 13.14
CA LEU A 376 -1.33 -28.31 12.11
C LEU A 376 -2.30 -29.47 12.39
N THR A 377 -3.06 -29.86 11.38
CA THR A 377 -3.95 -31.02 11.37
C THR A 377 -3.40 -32.09 10.42
N LEU A 378 -3.44 -33.35 10.85
CA LEU A 378 -3.15 -34.55 10.08
C LEU A 378 -4.43 -35.39 10.03
N ASP A 379 -4.87 -35.78 8.84
CA ASP A 379 -6.16 -36.44 8.61
C ASP A 379 -6.00 -37.51 7.51
N PRO A 380 -5.32 -38.64 7.80
CA PRO A 380 -4.93 -39.58 6.77
C PRO A 380 -6.12 -40.10 5.96
N ILE A 381 -5.91 -40.32 4.66
CA ILE A 381 -6.94 -40.92 3.80
C ILE A 381 -7.32 -42.31 4.34
N ALA A 382 -8.58 -42.71 4.11
CA ALA A 382 -9.08 -44.00 4.57
C ALA A 382 -8.21 -45.17 4.09
N ASP A 383 -8.07 -46.18 4.95
CA ASP A 383 -7.27 -47.40 4.72
C ASP A 383 -5.77 -47.13 4.43
N PHE A 384 -5.21 -45.98 4.84
CA PHE A 384 -3.78 -45.68 4.72
C PHE A 384 -2.99 -45.93 6.00
N ASN A 385 -2.17 -46.99 5.96
CA ASN A 385 -1.15 -47.30 6.95
C ASN A 385 0.27 -46.96 6.45
N GLY A 386 1.21 -46.72 7.37
CA GLY A 386 2.63 -46.54 7.07
C GLY A 386 3.26 -45.21 7.53
N ASN A 387 4.32 -44.78 6.85
CA ASN A 387 5.17 -43.67 7.29
C ASN A 387 5.22 -42.53 6.28
N GLY A 388 5.13 -41.29 6.78
CA GLY A 388 5.35 -40.06 6.02
C GLY A 388 6.27 -39.09 6.75
N SER A 389 6.85 -38.14 6.02
CA SER A 389 7.59 -37.01 6.60
C SER A 389 6.84 -35.72 6.31
N VAL A 390 6.53 -34.94 7.35
CA VAL A 390 5.89 -33.63 7.22
C VAL A 390 6.93 -32.56 7.53
N THR A 391 7.06 -31.57 6.64
CA THR A 391 7.91 -30.39 6.80
C THR A 391 7.02 -29.16 6.94
N VAL A 392 7.22 -28.47 8.06
CA VAL A 392 6.55 -27.21 8.39
C VAL A 392 7.58 -26.09 8.33
N GLN A 393 7.20 -24.97 7.74
CA GLN A 393 7.99 -23.74 7.67
C GLN A 393 7.31 -22.66 8.52
N VAL A 394 8.12 -21.74 9.05
CA VAL A 394 7.69 -20.47 9.61
C VAL A 394 8.37 -19.33 8.85
N SER A 395 7.68 -18.22 8.61
CA SER A 395 8.18 -17.03 7.92
C SER A 395 7.84 -15.77 8.70
N ASP A 396 8.73 -14.78 8.67
CA ASP A 396 8.49 -13.38 9.10
C ASP A 396 8.11 -12.46 7.90
N ARG A 397 7.83 -13.07 6.73
CA ARG A 397 7.65 -12.47 5.39
C ARG A 397 8.91 -12.02 4.64
N SER A 398 10.10 -12.16 5.24
CA SER A 398 11.40 -11.85 4.64
C SER A 398 12.41 -13.00 4.73
N LEU A 399 12.38 -13.79 5.80
CA LEU A 399 13.25 -14.91 6.12
C LEU A 399 12.40 -16.06 6.66
N THR A 400 12.95 -17.27 6.67
CA THR A 400 12.21 -18.48 7.09
C THR A 400 13.09 -19.46 7.86
N ASP A 401 12.44 -20.32 8.64
CA ASP A 401 13.04 -21.51 9.26
C ASP A 401 12.05 -22.69 9.12
N SER A 402 12.54 -23.92 9.23
CA SER A 402 11.71 -25.11 9.00
C SER A 402 12.08 -26.30 9.87
N THR A 403 11.10 -27.16 10.12
CA THR A 403 11.28 -28.41 10.86
C THR A 403 10.57 -29.56 10.16
N SER A 404 11.23 -30.72 10.12
CA SER A 404 10.67 -31.96 9.56
C SER A 404 10.55 -33.01 10.64
N PHE A 405 9.44 -33.74 10.63
CA PHE A 405 9.19 -34.84 11.56
C PHE A 405 8.44 -35.99 10.87
N ASN A 406 8.67 -37.22 11.35
CA ASN A 406 8.00 -38.39 10.80
C ASN A 406 6.63 -38.58 11.44
N VAL A 407 5.64 -38.92 10.62
CA VAL A 407 4.31 -39.41 11.02
C VAL A 407 4.26 -40.91 10.75
N THR A 408 3.73 -41.68 11.70
CA THR A 408 3.46 -43.13 11.55
C THR A 408 1.97 -43.36 11.73
N VAL A 409 1.28 -43.69 10.63
CA VAL A 409 -0.11 -44.14 10.67
C VAL A 409 -0.11 -45.65 10.91
N ASN A 410 -0.74 -46.09 12.00
CA ASN A 410 -0.77 -47.49 12.39
C ASN A 410 -1.91 -48.23 11.68
N ALA A 411 -1.61 -49.42 11.17
CA ALA A 411 -2.55 -50.38 10.60
C ALA A 411 -3.61 -50.85 11.61
N VAL A 412 -4.87 -50.99 11.16
CA VAL A 412 -6.05 -51.40 11.93
C VAL A 412 -6.75 -52.57 11.21
N ASN A 413 -6.18 -53.76 11.38
CA ASN A 413 -6.47 -55.02 10.69
C ASN A 413 -7.84 -55.13 9.99
N ASP A 414 -7.79 -55.17 8.67
CA ASP A 414 -8.91 -55.32 7.76
C ASP A 414 -9.26 -56.80 7.48
N ALA A 415 -9.85 -57.17 6.33
CA ALA A 415 -10.16 -58.56 5.97
C ALA A 415 -9.47 -58.99 4.67
N PRO A 416 -8.96 -60.23 4.56
CA PRO A 416 -8.29 -60.69 3.35
C PRO A 416 -9.28 -60.91 2.21
N VAL A 417 -8.85 -60.66 0.98
CA VAL A 417 -9.65 -60.76 -0.26
C VAL A 417 -8.97 -61.69 -1.26
N PHE A 418 -9.64 -62.74 -1.72
CA PHE A 418 -9.07 -63.66 -2.72
C PHE A 418 -8.87 -63.02 -4.10
N ASN A 419 -7.70 -63.25 -4.69
CA ASN A 419 -7.53 -63.09 -6.13
C ASN A 419 -8.27 -64.23 -6.86
N VAL A 420 -8.90 -63.92 -8.00
CA VAL A 420 -9.72 -64.91 -8.73
C VAL A 420 -8.85 -66.00 -9.36
N GLN A 421 -8.73 -67.14 -8.68
CA GLN A 421 -8.11 -68.34 -9.24
C GLN A 421 -8.92 -68.91 -10.42
N SER A 422 -8.23 -69.21 -11.51
CA SER A 422 -8.78 -69.87 -12.72
C SER A 422 -8.58 -71.38 -12.70
N ASP A 423 -9.33 -72.09 -13.55
CA ASP A 423 -9.17 -73.53 -13.76
C ASP A 423 -7.77 -73.88 -14.30
N ILE A 424 -7.21 -75.02 -13.87
CA ILE A 424 -5.81 -75.40 -14.09
C ILE A 424 -5.67 -76.51 -15.13
N ASP A 425 -4.64 -76.41 -15.98
CA ASP A 425 -4.11 -77.50 -16.77
C ASP A 425 -2.73 -77.93 -16.23
N LEU A 426 -2.65 -79.17 -15.76
CA LEU A 426 -1.50 -79.85 -15.21
C LEU A 426 -1.05 -80.96 -16.17
N VAL A 427 -0.25 -81.90 -15.67
CA VAL A 427 0.67 -82.83 -16.29
C VAL A 427 0.47 -84.20 -15.60
N ASN A 428 -0.06 -85.25 -16.24
CA ASN A 428 -0.70 -86.39 -15.50
C ASN A 428 0.22 -87.35 -14.72
N THR A 429 1.52 -87.15 -14.85
CA THR A 429 2.61 -87.78 -14.09
C THR A 429 3.21 -86.85 -13.04
N ASN A 430 2.82 -85.57 -13.05
CA ASN A 430 3.34 -84.55 -12.15
C ASN A 430 2.25 -84.05 -11.22
N THR A 431 2.67 -83.72 -10.02
CA THR A 431 1.94 -82.83 -9.12
C THR A 431 1.94 -81.41 -9.69
N SER A 432 0.79 -80.71 -9.68
CA SER A 432 0.76 -79.25 -9.79
C SER A 432 0.95 -78.71 -8.41
N VAL A 433 1.63 -77.57 -8.35
CA VAL A 433 1.73 -76.76 -7.18
C VAL A 433 1.25 -75.40 -7.63
N ILE A 434 0.04 -75.02 -7.21
CA ILE A 434 -0.52 -73.71 -7.48
C ILE A 434 -0.29 -72.87 -6.24
N THR A 435 0.43 -71.77 -6.40
CA THR A 435 0.46 -70.70 -5.41
C THR A 435 -0.89 -70.01 -5.41
N LEU A 436 -1.63 -70.16 -4.30
CA LEU A 436 -2.81 -69.35 -4.06
C LEU A 436 -2.38 -67.93 -3.74
N SER A 437 -3.22 -66.95 -4.08
CA SER A 437 -2.99 -65.57 -3.69
C SER A 437 -4.28 -64.90 -3.25
N ALA A 438 -4.14 -64.10 -2.21
CA ALA A 438 -5.10 -63.16 -1.71
C ALA A 438 -4.34 -61.87 -1.37
N THR A 439 -5.05 -60.75 -1.45
CA THR A 439 -4.57 -59.45 -1.01
C THR A 439 -5.28 -59.10 0.30
N ASP A 440 -4.50 -58.67 1.27
CA ASP A 440 -4.96 -58.07 2.51
C ASP A 440 -4.18 -56.75 2.64
N ILE A 441 -4.82 -55.71 3.15
CA ILE A 441 -4.25 -54.35 3.17
C ILE A 441 -3.27 -54.15 4.34
N ASP A 442 -3.39 -54.95 5.39
CA ASP A 442 -2.52 -54.92 6.58
C ASP A 442 -1.60 -56.14 6.66
N SER A 443 -2.10 -57.30 6.24
CA SER A 443 -1.37 -58.56 6.30
C SER A 443 -0.60 -58.84 5.02
N ALA A 444 0.72 -58.95 5.13
CA ALA A 444 1.55 -59.42 4.02
C ALA A 444 1.06 -60.80 3.51
N SER A 445 0.96 -60.99 2.19
CA SER A 445 0.34 -62.18 1.58
C SER A 445 0.94 -63.54 1.99
N ASN A 446 2.10 -63.55 2.67
CA ASN A 446 2.78 -64.72 3.22
C ASN A 446 2.46 -65.04 4.70
N THR A 447 1.82 -64.13 5.44
CA THR A 447 1.22 -64.44 6.76
C THR A 447 -0.15 -65.08 6.61
N LEU A 448 -0.83 -64.82 5.48
CA LEU A 448 -2.12 -65.37 5.14
C LEU A 448 -2.11 -66.92 5.13
N VAL A 449 -2.98 -67.51 5.94
CA VAL A 449 -3.14 -68.95 6.13
C VAL A 449 -4.21 -69.46 5.18
N TYR A 450 -3.77 -70.17 4.14
CA TYR A 450 -4.67 -70.83 3.20
C TYR A 450 -5.05 -72.24 3.70
N SER A 451 -6.29 -72.67 3.45
CA SER A 451 -6.76 -74.02 3.78
C SER A 451 -7.73 -74.58 2.74
N VAL A 452 -7.73 -75.91 2.55
CA VAL A 452 -8.64 -76.58 1.60
C VAL A 452 -9.95 -76.86 2.32
N THR A 453 -11.04 -76.24 1.87
CA THR A 453 -12.37 -76.46 2.42
C THR A 453 -13.07 -77.66 1.77
N SER A 454 -12.80 -77.96 0.48
CA SER A 454 -13.31 -79.17 -0.18
C SER A 454 -12.53 -79.57 -1.46
N PHE A 455 -12.57 -80.85 -1.86
CA PHE A 455 -12.08 -81.33 -3.17
C PHE A 455 -12.64 -82.72 -3.56
N ASP A 456 -12.62 -83.07 -4.85
CA ASP A 456 -12.89 -84.45 -5.28
C ASP A 456 -11.68 -85.38 -5.07
N SER A 457 -11.74 -86.12 -3.96
CA SER A 457 -10.74 -87.15 -3.61
C SER A 457 -10.72 -88.38 -4.53
N ALA A 458 -11.65 -88.52 -5.49
CA ALA A 458 -11.61 -89.61 -6.47
C ALA A 458 -10.53 -89.37 -7.54
N SER A 459 -10.46 -88.16 -8.09
CA SER A 459 -9.63 -87.80 -9.25
C SER A 459 -8.20 -87.38 -8.87
N LEU A 460 -8.06 -86.65 -7.77
CA LEU A 460 -6.82 -86.03 -7.31
C LEU A 460 -6.70 -86.09 -5.78
N THR A 461 -5.56 -85.64 -5.25
CA THR A 461 -5.45 -85.19 -3.87
C THR A 461 -5.09 -83.72 -3.85
N ALA A 462 -5.89 -82.90 -3.17
CA ALA A 462 -5.61 -81.50 -2.92
C ALA A 462 -5.19 -81.33 -1.46
N SER A 463 -4.04 -80.70 -1.23
CA SER A 463 -3.58 -80.32 0.10
C SER A 463 -2.85 -79.00 0.01
N ILE A 464 -3.12 -78.08 0.93
CA ILE A 464 -2.36 -76.84 1.05
C ILE A 464 -1.29 -77.03 2.10
N SER A 465 -0.10 -76.55 1.78
CA SER A 465 1.00 -76.33 2.71
C SER A 465 1.52 -74.92 2.45
N ALA A 466 1.43 -74.03 3.45
CA ALA A 466 1.58 -72.58 3.27
C ALA A 466 0.58 -72.02 2.22
N ASP A 467 1.08 -71.37 1.17
CA ASP A 467 0.34 -70.83 0.02
C ASP A 467 0.17 -71.85 -1.12
N GLN A 468 0.93 -72.95 -1.08
CA GLN A 468 1.02 -73.93 -2.15
C GLN A 468 -0.08 -74.98 -2.03
N LEU A 469 -1.12 -74.80 -2.85
CA LEU A 469 -2.07 -75.85 -3.17
C LEU A 469 -1.39 -76.92 -4.03
N THR A 470 -0.96 -77.97 -3.36
CA THR A 470 -0.45 -79.19 -3.98
C THR A 470 -1.63 -80.00 -4.51
N ILE A 471 -1.68 -80.15 -5.82
CA ILE A 471 -2.67 -80.98 -6.52
C ILE A 471 -1.92 -82.14 -7.18
N THR A 472 -1.94 -83.30 -6.53
CA THR A 472 -1.39 -84.52 -7.12
C THR A 472 -2.50 -85.28 -7.86
N PRO A 473 -2.42 -85.39 -9.20
CA PRO A 473 -3.28 -86.27 -9.95
C PRO A 473 -2.92 -87.71 -9.63
N LYS A 474 -3.93 -88.58 -9.54
CA LYS A 474 -3.64 -90.01 -9.46
C LYS A 474 -3.08 -90.47 -10.81
N ALA A 475 -2.02 -91.27 -10.76
CA ALA A 475 -1.29 -91.67 -11.97
C ALA A 475 -2.21 -92.31 -13.02
N GLY A 476 -2.14 -91.82 -14.25
CA GLY A 476 -2.96 -92.29 -15.36
C GLY A 476 -4.38 -91.69 -15.43
N ILE A 477 -4.79 -90.86 -14.47
CA ILE A 477 -6.05 -90.11 -14.55
C ILE A 477 -5.87 -88.91 -15.50
N THR A 478 -6.93 -88.62 -16.25
CA THR A 478 -7.11 -87.41 -17.08
C THR A 478 -8.60 -87.04 -17.02
N GLY A 479 -8.93 -85.75 -17.14
CA GLY A 479 -10.29 -85.23 -16.89
C GLY A 479 -10.26 -84.02 -15.96
N SER A 480 -11.44 -83.49 -15.62
CA SER A 480 -11.61 -82.28 -14.80
C SER A 480 -12.15 -82.55 -13.40
N SER A 481 -11.77 -81.74 -12.41
CA SER A 481 -12.11 -81.92 -10.99
C SER A 481 -12.05 -80.59 -10.22
N ASN A 482 -12.92 -80.36 -9.22
CA ASN A 482 -13.01 -79.10 -8.47
C ASN A 482 -12.28 -79.12 -7.11
N VAL A 483 -11.85 -77.93 -6.65
CA VAL A 483 -11.23 -77.66 -5.34
C VAL A 483 -11.78 -76.33 -4.77
N SER A 484 -12.06 -76.29 -3.47
CA SER A 484 -12.49 -75.11 -2.70
C SER A 484 -11.46 -74.75 -1.63
N VAL A 485 -11.24 -73.45 -1.40
CA VAL A 485 -10.19 -72.93 -0.51
C VAL A 485 -10.68 -71.74 0.34
N GLN A 486 -10.07 -71.54 1.50
CA GLN A 486 -10.25 -70.40 2.41
C GLN A 486 -8.90 -69.70 2.64
N VAL A 487 -8.92 -68.39 2.89
CA VAL A 487 -7.78 -67.61 3.38
C VAL A 487 -8.15 -66.89 4.69
N SER A 488 -7.17 -66.71 5.58
CA SER A 488 -7.30 -65.94 6.82
C SER A 488 -5.97 -65.26 7.16
N ASP A 489 -6.05 -64.04 7.68
CA ASP A 489 -4.96 -63.29 8.31
C ASP A 489 -4.63 -63.80 9.74
N GLY A 490 -5.62 -64.39 10.41
CA GLY A 490 -5.60 -64.80 11.82
C GLY A 490 -6.84 -64.36 12.61
N ASP A 491 -7.53 -63.30 12.15
CA ASP A 491 -8.67 -62.64 12.80
C ASP A 491 -9.94 -62.59 11.92
N LYS A 492 -9.81 -62.38 10.59
CA LYS A 492 -10.88 -62.38 9.57
C LYS A 492 -10.59 -63.39 8.43
N THR A 493 -11.54 -63.62 7.49
CA THR A 493 -11.42 -64.68 6.45
C THR A 493 -12.24 -64.44 5.16
N ASP A 494 -11.81 -65.02 4.03
CA ASP A 494 -12.54 -65.09 2.74
C ASP A 494 -12.42 -66.48 2.04
N GLN A 495 -13.22 -66.82 1.00
CA GLN A 495 -13.33 -68.16 0.37
C GLN A 495 -13.56 -68.21 -1.17
N GLN A 496 -12.97 -69.21 -1.86
CA GLN A 496 -13.08 -69.41 -3.33
C GLN A 496 -13.20 -70.89 -3.79
N THR A 497 -13.47 -71.18 -5.09
CA THR A 497 -13.56 -72.53 -5.71
C THR A 497 -13.27 -72.53 -7.24
N PHE A 498 -12.57 -73.54 -7.79
CA PHE A 498 -12.12 -73.68 -9.21
C PHE A 498 -11.79 -75.15 -9.62
N ALA A 499 -11.39 -75.44 -10.89
CA ALA A 499 -11.18 -76.80 -11.46
C ALA A 499 -9.75 -77.17 -11.99
N VAL A 500 -9.47 -78.44 -12.42
CA VAL A 500 -8.11 -78.98 -12.78
C VAL A 500 -8.04 -80.15 -13.84
N ASN A 501 -7.12 -80.15 -14.87
CA ASN A 501 -6.86 -81.18 -15.96
C ASN A 501 -5.34 -81.55 -16.25
N LEU A 502 -4.88 -82.43 -17.21
CA LEU A 502 -3.54 -83.19 -17.11
C LEU A 502 -2.66 -83.68 -18.40
N ARG A 503 -1.30 -83.36 -18.61
CA ARG A 503 -0.26 -83.66 -19.76
C ARG A 503 1.37 -83.45 -19.58
N ASN A 504 2.38 -84.37 -19.83
CA ASN A 504 3.91 -84.49 -19.45
C ASN A 504 5.18 -83.55 -19.92
N PRO A 505 6.39 -83.35 -19.19
CA PRO A 505 7.60 -82.40 -19.45
C PRO A 505 9.15 -82.75 -19.06
N ASN A 506 10.26 -81.91 -19.29
CA ASN A 506 11.75 -82.00 -18.78
C ASN A 506 12.89 -80.93 -19.25
N LEU A 507 14.02 -80.53 -18.50
CA LEU A 507 15.43 -79.98 -18.94
C LEU A 507 16.57 -79.45 -17.88
N SER A 508 17.74 -78.74 -18.22
CA SER A 508 19.03 -78.43 -17.39
C SER A 508 20.20 -77.39 -17.84
N ASN A 509 21.21 -76.99 -16.95
CA ASN A 509 22.19 -75.78 -16.74
C ASN A 509 23.03 -74.94 -17.80
N GLN A 510 23.15 -73.61 -17.54
CA GLN A 510 23.90 -72.51 -18.21
C GLN A 510 24.43 -71.42 -17.19
N ALA A 511 24.62 -70.15 -17.59
CA ALA A 511 25.29 -69.04 -16.85
C ALA A 511 24.50 -67.69 -16.92
N PRO A 512 24.73 -66.72 -16.02
CA PRO A 512 23.86 -65.54 -15.87
C PRO A 512 24.17 -64.41 -16.86
N VAL A 513 23.14 -63.61 -17.15
CA VAL A 513 23.21 -62.46 -18.08
C VAL A 513 22.73 -61.19 -17.37
N LEU A 514 23.58 -60.15 -17.29
CA LEU A 514 23.25 -58.85 -16.72
C LEU A 514 22.41 -58.02 -17.70
N THR A 515 21.36 -57.37 -17.19
CA THR A 515 20.59 -56.39 -17.97
C THR A 515 21.36 -55.06 -18.01
N PRO A 516 21.55 -54.42 -19.18
CA PRO A 516 22.30 -53.18 -19.29
C PRO A 516 21.80 -52.06 -18.37
N VAL A 517 22.72 -51.49 -17.60
CA VAL A 517 22.49 -50.39 -16.64
C VAL A 517 22.44 -49.04 -17.35
N GLY A 518 23.34 -48.81 -18.31
CA GLY A 518 23.43 -47.55 -19.05
C GLY A 518 23.90 -46.35 -18.22
N ASN A 519 24.17 -45.23 -18.92
CA ASN A 519 24.65 -43.99 -18.31
C ASN A 519 23.60 -43.33 -17.42
N GLN A 520 24.05 -42.78 -16.29
CA GLN A 520 23.20 -42.17 -15.26
C GLN A 520 23.44 -40.67 -15.13
N VAL A 521 22.42 -39.93 -14.70
CA VAL A 521 22.44 -38.49 -14.45
C VAL A 521 21.80 -38.16 -13.11
N LEU A 522 22.31 -37.16 -12.40
CA LEU A 522 21.74 -36.63 -11.15
C LEU A 522 22.15 -35.16 -10.92
N LEU A 523 21.54 -34.48 -9.96
CA LEU A 523 21.98 -33.15 -9.51
C LEU A 523 23.08 -33.27 -8.43
N ALA A 524 23.85 -32.20 -8.25
CA ALA A 524 24.83 -32.09 -7.18
C ALA A 524 24.15 -32.05 -5.81
N GLY A 525 24.55 -32.94 -4.89
CA GLY A 525 23.91 -33.14 -3.58
C GLY A 525 22.92 -34.31 -3.54
N ASP A 526 22.41 -34.76 -4.69
CA ASP A 526 21.39 -35.81 -4.76
C ASP A 526 21.96 -37.22 -4.58
N THR A 527 21.06 -38.15 -4.24
CA THR A 527 21.30 -39.60 -4.26
C THR A 527 20.31 -40.31 -5.19
N LEU A 528 20.85 -41.05 -6.15
CA LEU A 528 20.13 -41.88 -7.11
C LEU A 528 20.21 -43.36 -6.70
N THR A 529 19.11 -44.10 -6.81
CA THR A 529 19.10 -45.57 -6.65
C THR A 529 18.69 -46.24 -7.96
N VAL A 530 19.48 -47.21 -8.42
CA VAL A 530 19.25 -47.98 -9.65
C VAL A 530 19.07 -49.46 -9.29
N ASN A 531 17.95 -50.05 -9.70
CA ASN A 531 17.70 -51.48 -9.51
C ASN A 531 18.36 -52.29 -10.62
N LEU A 532 19.24 -53.21 -10.24
CA LEU A 532 19.93 -54.13 -11.13
C LEU A 532 19.08 -55.39 -11.37
N SER A 533 19.16 -55.96 -12.57
CA SER A 533 18.47 -57.21 -12.89
C SER A 533 19.32 -58.09 -13.80
N ALA A 534 19.22 -59.40 -13.62
CA ALA A 534 19.92 -60.41 -14.40
C ALA A 534 19.08 -61.69 -14.48
N THR A 535 19.30 -62.50 -15.50
CA THR A 535 18.62 -63.78 -15.70
C THR A 535 19.62 -64.92 -15.75
N ASP A 536 19.27 -66.04 -15.12
CA ASP A 536 19.92 -67.33 -15.32
C ASP A 536 18.91 -68.30 -15.94
N ALA A 537 19.35 -69.25 -16.77
CA ALA A 537 18.43 -70.10 -17.53
C ALA A 537 17.89 -71.30 -16.75
N GLU A 538 18.43 -71.58 -15.56
CA GLU A 538 18.02 -72.67 -14.68
C GLU A 538 17.65 -72.19 -13.27
N ASN A 539 17.66 -70.87 -13.08
CA ASN A 539 17.32 -70.12 -11.89
C ASN A 539 18.33 -70.31 -10.74
N ASP A 540 19.63 -70.37 -11.05
CA ASP A 540 20.69 -70.33 -10.04
C ASP A 540 20.75 -68.95 -9.31
N PRO A 541 21.17 -68.87 -8.03
CA PRO A 541 21.06 -67.63 -7.23
C PRO A 541 22.14 -66.58 -7.52
N LEU A 542 21.74 -65.32 -7.69
CA LEU A 542 22.62 -64.23 -8.18
C LEU A 542 23.12 -63.25 -7.08
N THR A 543 24.35 -62.74 -7.23
CA THR A 543 25.00 -61.77 -6.32
C THR A 543 25.62 -60.59 -7.09
N TYR A 544 25.46 -59.35 -6.62
CA TYR A 544 25.94 -58.11 -7.29
C TYR A 544 27.12 -57.42 -6.58
N SER A 545 27.92 -56.63 -7.32
CA SER A 545 29.00 -55.78 -6.78
C SER A 545 29.28 -54.53 -7.64
N VAL A 546 29.91 -53.49 -7.07
CA VAL A 546 30.23 -52.21 -7.74
C VAL A 546 31.66 -51.73 -7.44
N SER A 547 32.28 -51.02 -8.39
CA SER A 547 33.57 -50.33 -8.25
C SER A 547 33.60 -48.99 -9.02
N GLY A 548 34.61 -48.15 -8.77
CA GLY A 548 34.77 -46.82 -9.39
C GLY A 548 34.43 -45.62 -8.49
N SER A 549 33.89 -45.86 -7.29
CA SER A 549 33.52 -44.81 -6.32
C SER A 549 34.66 -43.83 -5.99
N THR A 550 34.33 -42.54 -5.90
CA THR A 550 35.25 -41.43 -5.57
C THR A 550 34.69 -40.56 -4.44
N ALA A 551 35.44 -39.54 -4.00
CA ALA A 551 34.94 -38.54 -3.06
C ALA A 551 33.93 -37.54 -3.66
N ARG A 552 33.72 -37.56 -4.98
CA ARG A 552 32.77 -36.66 -5.71
C ARG A 552 31.50 -37.37 -6.14
N ILE A 553 31.61 -38.64 -6.51
CA ILE A 553 30.52 -39.58 -6.78
C ILE A 553 30.78 -40.83 -5.93
N GLN A 554 30.00 -41.01 -4.86
CA GLN A 554 30.07 -42.19 -3.99
C GLN A 554 29.11 -43.27 -4.50
N ALA A 555 29.51 -44.54 -4.48
CA ALA A 555 28.68 -45.65 -4.96
C ALA A 555 28.76 -46.90 -4.06
N SER A 556 27.62 -47.55 -3.82
CA SER A 556 27.51 -48.78 -3.02
C SER A 556 26.36 -49.68 -3.49
N ILE A 557 26.35 -50.97 -3.11
CA ILE A 557 25.26 -51.91 -3.41
C ILE A 557 24.65 -52.49 -2.13
N SER A 558 23.32 -52.60 -2.12
CA SER A 558 22.52 -53.32 -1.12
C SER A 558 21.56 -54.26 -1.84
N GLY A 559 21.81 -55.57 -1.76
CA GLY A 559 21.06 -56.56 -2.55
C GLY A 559 21.26 -56.35 -4.06
N ALA A 560 20.19 -55.99 -4.76
CA ALA A 560 20.21 -55.61 -6.17
C ALA A 560 20.14 -54.09 -6.41
N ALA A 561 20.06 -53.27 -5.35
CA ALA A 561 20.00 -51.82 -5.47
C ALA A 561 21.41 -51.21 -5.46
N LEU A 562 21.75 -50.48 -6.51
CA LEU A 562 22.94 -49.63 -6.61
C LEU A 562 22.59 -48.21 -6.16
N ILE A 563 23.27 -47.71 -5.13
CA ILE A 563 23.07 -46.37 -4.56
C ILE A 563 24.25 -45.49 -4.97
N ILE A 564 23.97 -44.33 -5.57
CA ILE A 564 24.95 -43.37 -6.12
C ILE A 564 24.66 -41.98 -5.53
N THR A 565 25.64 -41.33 -4.90
CA THR A 565 25.50 -39.98 -4.31
C THR A 565 26.50 -39.00 -4.91
N ALA A 566 26.03 -37.84 -5.36
CA ALA A 566 26.90 -36.75 -5.83
C ALA A 566 27.20 -35.74 -4.71
N ALA A 567 28.44 -35.27 -4.63
CA ALA A 567 28.81 -34.22 -3.68
C ALA A 567 28.23 -32.85 -4.06
N ASP A 568 27.92 -32.03 -3.05
CA ASP A 568 27.41 -30.67 -3.24
C ASP A 568 28.30 -29.82 -4.14
N GLY A 569 27.67 -29.06 -5.05
CA GLY A 569 28.36 -28.19 -6.00
C GLY A 569 29.23 -28.91 -7.05
N PHE A 570 29.24 -30.25 -7.10
CA PHE A 570 29.98 -30.98 -8.14
C PHE A 570 29.27 -30.91 -9.49
N ASN A 571 30.01 -30.50 -10.53
CA ASN A 571 29.58 -30.55 -11.92
C ASN A 571 30.63 -31.33 -12.73
N GLY A 572 30.25 -32.46 -13.33
CA GLY A 572 31.15 -33.30 -14.11
C GLY A 572 30.77 -34.78 -14.15
N ILE A 573 31.66 -35.60 -14.74
CA ILE A 573 31.44 -37.02 -15.04
C ILE A 573 32.37 -37.91 -14.22
N THR A 574 31.92 -39.11 -13.84
CA THR A 574 32.73 -40.19 -13.21
C THR A 574 32.29 -41.55 -13.75
N ASP A 575 33.21 -42.50 -13.89
CA ASP A 575 32.92 -43.84 -14.41
C ASP A 575 32.72 -44.86 -13.27
N LEU A 576 31.71 -45.71 -13.39
CA LEU A 576 31.43 -46.83 -12.46
C LEU A 576 31.42 -48.16 -13.22
N THR A 577 31.56 -49.27 -12.48
CA THR A 577 31.49 -50.64 -13.04
C THR A 577 30.74 -51.56 -12.09
N VAL A 578 29.76 -52.30 -12.61
CA VAL A 578 28.90 -53.25 -11.89
C VAL A 578 29.15 -54.68 -12.38
N SER A 579 28.93 -55.68 -11.54
CA SER A 579 29.05 -57.10 -11.92
C SER A 579 28.05 -58.00 -11.18
N VAL A 580 27.63 -59.10 -11.81
CA VAL A 580 26.75 -60.15 -11.27
C VAL A 580 27.39 -61.54 -11.37
N ASN A 581 27.10 -62.45 -10.44
CA ASN A 581 27.62 -63.82 -10.40
C ASN A 581 26.57 -64.80 -9.84
N ASP A 582 26.45 -66.01 -10.40
CA ASP A 582 25.54 -67.11 -10.01
C ASP A 582 26.18 -68.11 -9.00
N GLY A 583 27.41 -67.83 -8.54
CA GLY A 583 28.24 -68.75 -7.77
C GLY A 583 29.24 -69.58 -8.59
N GLN A 584 29.19 -69.54 -9.91
CA GLN A 584 30.11 -70.22 -10.84
C GLN A 584 30.68 -69.27 -11.91
N ASP A 585 29.83 -68.62 -12.71
CA ASP A 585 30.15 -67.73 -13.84
C ASP A 585 29.66 -66.29 -13.58
N ASN A 586 30.17 -65.30 -14.33
CA ASN A 586 29.89 -63.88 -14.08
C ASN A 586 29.68 -63.02 -15.33
N ASP A 587 29.04 -61.87 -15.15
CA ASP A 587 28.83 -60.83 -16.17
C ASP A 587 29.01 -59.41 -15.58
N SER A 588 29.36 -58.41 -16.40
CA SER A 588 29.78 -57.08 -15.92
C SER A 588 29.69 -55.94 -16.96
N GLU A 589 29.42 -54.71 -16.49
CA GLU A 589 29.26 -53.51 -17.33
C GLU A 589 29.93 -52.28 -16.69
N MET A 590 30.47 -51.38 -17.54
CA MET A 590 30.98 -50.05 -17.17
C MET A 590 30.12 -48.95 -17.82
N PHE A 591 29.77 -47.91 -17.05
CA PHE A 591 28.93 -46.80 -17.49
C PHE A 591 29.36 -45.47 -16.84
N ASN A 592 28.93 -44.34 -17.41
CA ASN A 592 29.21 -43.00 -16.90
C ASN A 592 28.09 -42.49 -15.97
N VAL A 593 28.47 -41.75 -14.92
CA VAL A 593 27.58 -40.96 -14.06
C VAL A 593 27.91 -39.47 -14.27
N THR A 594 26.92 -38.65 -14.62
CA THR A 594 27.08 -37.20 -14.79
C THR A 594 26.30 -36.43 -13.73
N ALA A 595 26.98 -35.60 -12.94
CA ALA A 595 26.36 -34.67 -12.01
C ALA A 595 26.25 -33.26 -12.63
N TYR A 596 25.07 -32.67 -12.54
CA TYR A 596 24.79 -31.28 -12.95
C TYR A 596 24.58 -30.37 -11.74
N PRO A 597 24.78 -29.03 -11.84
CA PRO A 597 24.48 -28.11 -10.75
C PRO A 597 23.01 -28.20 -10.30
N ALA A 598 22.77 -28.17 -8.99
CA ALA A 598 21.42 -28.07 -8.44
C ALA A 598 20.70 -26.81 -8.92
N PHE A 599 19.37 -26.86 -9.01
CA PHE A 599 18.56 -25.71 -9.43
C PHE A 599 18.44 -24.66 -8.31
N THR A 600 18.37 -23.38 -8.71
CA THR A 600 18.03 -22.26 -7.82
C THR A 600 17.06 -21.32 -8.50
N LEU A 601 16.16 -20.74 -7.72
CA LEU A 601 15.21 -19.69 -8.11
C LEU A 601 15.53 -18.41 -7.32
N SER A 602 15.33 -17.22 -7.90
CA SER A 602 15.54 -15.94 -7.22
C SER A 602 14.61 -14.85 -7.75
N ASP A 603 14.19 -13.91 -6.91
CA ASP A 603 13.43 -12.70 -7.31
C ASP A 603 14.33 -11.46 -7.54
N GLY A 604 15.65 -11.64 -7.46
CA GLY A 604 16.64 -10.56 -7.51
C GLY A 604 17.13 -10.08 -6.13
N ASN A 605 16.35 -10.30 -5.06
CA ASN A 605 16.71 -9.98 -3.67
C ASN A 605 17.06 -11.25 -2.89
N ASN A 606 16.21 -12.26 -3.00
CA ASN A 606 16.27 -13.55 -2.33
C ASN A 606 16.62 -14.65 -3.34
N GLN A 607 17.38 -15.66 -2.92
CA GLN A 607 17.65 -16.86 -3.72
C GLN A 607 17.30 -18.10 -2.91
N ILE A 608 16.46 -18.96 -3.48
CA ILE A 608 15.95 -20.19 -2.87
C ILE A 608 16.37 -21.44 -3.66
N ARG A 609 16.37 -22.58 -2.98
CA ARG A 609 16.71 -23.92 -3.48
C ARG A 609 15.49 -24.85 -3.56
N ASN A 610 15.71 -26.08 -4.02
CA ASN A 610 14.68 -27.12 -4.11
C ASN A 610 13.96 -27.32 -2.75
N GLY A 611 12.64 -27.23 -2.74
CA GLY A 611 11.79 -27.37 -1.57
C GLY A 611 11.67 -26.12 -0.67
N GLU A 612 12.39 -25.04 -0.96
CA GLU A 612 12.29 -23.77 -0.22
C GLU A 612 11.16 -22.88 -0.80
N THR A 613 10.71 -21.90 -0.01
CA THR A 613 9.59 -20.99 -0.33
C THR A 613 10.07 -19.55 -0.49
N LEU A 614 9.54 -18.85 -1.48
CA LEU A 614 9.67 -17.42 -1.69
C LEU A 614 8.34 -16.72 -1.35
N SER A 615 8.36 -15.80 -0.38
CA SER A 615 7.20 -14.94 -0.08
C SER A 615 7.02 -13.88 -1.17
N ALA A 616 5.90 -13.90 -1.89
CA ALA A 616 5.59 -12.94 -2.94
C ALA A 616 4.40 -12.04 -2.57
N GLY A 617 4.52 -10.74 -2.86
CA GLY A 617 3.41 -9.79 -2.67
C GLY A 617 2.25 -10.00 -3.65
N LEU A 618 1.34 -9.02 -3.72
CA LEU A 618 0.17 -9.07 -4.60
C LEU A 618 0.46 -8.74 -6.08
N ALA A 619 1.68 -8.28 -6.41
CA ALA A 619 2.11 -7.90 -7.75
C ALA A 619 2.70 -9.08 -8.55
N THR A 620 2.91 -8.90 -9.85
CA THR A 620 3.72 -9.84 -10.66
C THR A 620 5.13 -9.97 -10.07
N THR A 621 5.63 -11.20 -9.97
CA THR A 621 6.96 -11.50 -9.42
C THR A 621 7.92 -11.85 -10.54
N ASP A 622 9.03 -11.12 -10.65
CA ASP A 622 10.14 -11.48 -11.54
C ASP A 622 10.92 -12.67 -10.95
N LEU A 623 11.33 -13.61 -11.79
CA LEU A 623 11.95 -14.89 -11.39
C LEU A 623 13.16 -15.22 -12.28
N GLN A 624 14.31 -15.35 -11.63
CA GLN A 624 15.57 -15.84 -12.21
C GLN A 624 15.74 -17.32 -11.88
N LEU A 625 16.07 -18.14 -12.88
CA LEU A 625 16.28 -19.58 -12.71
C LEU A 625 17.62 -20.00 -13.30
N SER A 626 18.31 -20.89 -12.59
CA SER A 626 19.58 -21.48 -13.04
C SER A 626 19.75 -22.90 -12.51
N GLY A 627 20.57 -23.72 -13.19
CA GLY A 627 20.89 -25.09 -12.78
C GLY A 627 20.60 -26.14 -13.86
N GLY A 628 20.83 -27.41 -13.53
CA GLY A 628 20.78 -28.52 -14.48
C GLY A 628 21.72 -28.28 -15.66
N ASN A 629 21.25 -28.56 -16.88
CA ASN A 629 21.96 -28.25 -18.12
C ASN A 629 21.61 -26.88 -18.74
N ASN A 630 20.86 -26.02 -18.02
CA ASN A 630 20.32 -24.72 -18.48
C ASN A 630 19.35 -24.76 -19.68
N GLN A 631 18.85 -25.93 -20.10
CA GLN A 631 17.72 -26.04 -21.04
C GLN A 631 16.43 -26.37 -20.28
N LEU A 632 15.84 -25.34 -19.68
CA LEU A 632 14.76 -25.48 -18.70
C LEU A 632 13.37 -25.52 -19.35
N THR A 633 12.52 -26.40 -18.84
CA THR A 633 11.07 -26.43 -19.00
C THR A 633 10.44 -26.21 -17.63
N LEU A 634 9.37 -25.41 -17.56
CA LEU A 634 8.69 -25.12 -16.31
C LEU A 634 7.22 -25.56 -16.37
N ALA A 635 6.69 -25.95 -15.22
CA ALA A 635 5.26 -26.07 -14.97
C ALA A 635 4.92 -25.34 -13.66
N VAL A 636 3.80 -24.61 -13.64
CA VAL A 636 3.32 -23.92 -12.44
C VAL A 636 2.04 -24.59 -11.97
N PHE A 637 1.94 -24.91 -10.69
CA PHE A 637 0.75 -25.46 -10.06
C PHE A 637 0.21 -24.50 -9.01
N PHE A 638 -1.11 -24.32 -8.97
CA PHE A 638 -1.83 -23.53 -7.97
C PHE A 638 -3.15 -24.21 -7.65
N ASN A 639 -3.47 -24.38 -6.36
CA ASN A 639 -4.60 -25.18 -5.87
C ASN A 639 -4.68 -26.60 -6.46
N GLY A 640 -3.52 -27.24 -6.70
CA GLY A 640 -3.42 -28.59 -7.28
C GLY A 640 -3.62 -28.67 -8.79
N GLU A 641 -4.01 -27.58 -9.47
CA GLU A 641 -4.13 -27.52 -10.93
C GLU A 641 -2.88 -26.93 -11.59
N GLN A 642 -2.55 -27.40 -12.79
CA GLN A 642 -1.48 -26.80 -13.61
C GLN A 642 -1.98 -25.52 -14.29
N ARG A 643 -1.24 -24.42 -14.11
CA ARG A 643 -1.63 -23.03 -14.41
C ARG A 643 -0.51 -22.25 -15.11
N ASP A 644 0.18 -22.90 -16.04
CA ASP A 644 1.34 -22.34 -16.77
C ASP A 644 1.07 -20.98 -17.45
N GLY A 645 -0.18 -20.66 -17.79
CA GLY A 645 -0.57 -19.36 -18.34
C GLY A 645 -0.38 -18.17 -17.38
N LEU A 646 -0.05 -18.41 -16.11
CA LEU A 646 0.37 -17.40 -15.14
C LEU A 646 1.86 -17.03 -15.29
N LEU A 647 2.65 -17.84 -15.99
CA LEU A 647 4.08 -17.65 -16.19
C LEU A 647 4.36 -17.08 -17.60
N THR A 648 5.04 -15.95 -17.67
CA THR A 648 5.52 -15.36 -18.93
C THR A 648 7.04 -15.34 -18.98
N ASN A 649 7.62 -15.76 -20.10
CA ASN A 649 9.07 -15.72 -20.33
C ASN A 649 9.46 -14.41 -21.02
N SER A 650 10.58 -13.81 -20.59
CA SER A 650 11.14 -12.55 -21.07
C SER A 650 12.64 -12.69 -21.32
N ASP A 651 13.24 -11.76 -22.09
CA ASP A 651 14.69 -11.74 -22.34
C ASP A 651 15.54 -11.63 -21.04
N SER A 652 14.92 -11.18 -19.94
CA SER A 652 15.54 -11.00 -18.63
C SER A 652 15.19 -12.07 -17.60
N GLY A 653 14.41 -13.12 -17.94
CA GLY A 653 13.96 -14.15 -16.98
C GLY A 653 12.47 -14.48 -17.12
N TYR A 654 11.89 -15.11 -16.10
CA TYR A 654 10.46 -15.42 -16.04
C TYR A 654 9.71 -14.39 -15.19
N GLN A 655 8.40 -14.26 -15.40
CA GLN A 655 7.52 -13.46 -14.55
C GLN A 655 6.29 -14.30 -14.18
N LEU A 656 5.96 -14.38 -12.90
CA LEU A 656 4.76 -15.06 -12.39
C LEU A 656 3.72 -14.01 -12.00
N ALA A 657 2.64 -13.90 -12.78
CA ALA A 657 1.50 -13.04 -12.49
C ALA A 657 0.46 -13.77 -11.63
N PRO A 658 -0.26 -13.07 -10.72
CA PRO A 658 -1.44 -13.63 -10.08
C PRO A 658 -2.58 -13.85 -11.09
N PRO A 659 -3.50 -14.80 -10.83
CA PRO A 659 -4.76 -14.94 -11.57
C PRO A 659 -5.56 -13.63 -11.66
N THR A 660 -6.18 -13.38 -12.82
CA THR A 660 -6.97 -12.15 -13.08
C THR A 660 -8.38 -12.16 -12.48
N SER A 661 -8.80 -13.28 -11.89
CA SER A 661 -10.10 -13.51 -11.27
C SER A 661 -10.02 -14.73 -10.37
N GLY A 662 -10.97 -14.86 -9.43
CA GLY A 662 -11.04 -15.98 -8.49
C GLY A 662 -9.90 -15.98 -7.47
N ALA A 663 -9.47 -17.18 -7.08
CA ALA A 663 -8.38 -17.35 -6.11
C ALA A 663 -7.02 -16.92 -6.70
N PHE A 664 -6.20 -16.26 -5.88
CA PHE A 664 -4.80 -15.94 -6.16
C PHE A 664 -3.88 -16.08 -4.93
N ALA A 665 -4.44 -16.19 -3.73
CA ALA A 665 -3.70 -16.37 -2.48
C ALA A 665 -3.50 -17.85 -2.20
N GLY A 666 -2.39 -18.19 -1.53
CA GLY A 666 -1.98 -19.56 -1.27
C GLY A 666 -0.61 -19.89 -1.84
N ILE A 667 -0.30 -21.18 -1.89
CA ILE A 667 1.01 -21.70 -2.31
C ILE A 667 0.97 -22.09 -3.79
N TYR A 668 1.90 -21.52 -4.55
CA TYR A 668 2.21 -21.89 -5.93
C TYR A 668 3.43 -22.80 -5.90
N ARG A 669 3.37 -23.93 -6.63
CA ARG A 669 4.52 -24.81 -6.84
C ARG A 669 5.06 -24.60 -8.25
N VAL A 670 6.32 -24.22 -8.38
CA VAL A 670 7.02 -24.08 -9.65
C VAL A 670 7.94 -25.29 -9.83
N ASP A 671 7.54 -26.20 -10.70
CA ASP A 671 8.39 -27.31 -11.13
C ASP A 671 9.31 -26.85 -12.26
N VAL A 672 10.60 -27.16 -12.13
CA VAL A 672 11.63 -26.88 -13.13
C VAL A 672 12.25 -28.20 -13.53
N THR A 673 12.32 -28.48 -14.83
CA THR A 673 12.91 -29.70 -15.40
C THR A 673 13.87 -29.34 -16.52
N ASP A 674 15.07 -29.94 -16.56
CA ASP A 674 16.00 -29.77 -17.68
C ASP A 674 15.80 -30.82 -18.79
N SER A 675 16.52 -30.68 -19.91
CA SER A 675 16.41 -31.63 -21.02
C SER A 675 17.01 -33.03 -20.77
N ASN A 676 17.56 -33.29 -19.58
CA ASN A 676 17.92 -34.63 -19.09
C ASN A 676 16.82 -35.25 -18.19
N ASN A 677 15.67 -34.59 -18.02
CA ASN A 677 14.63 -34.90 -17.04
C ASN A 677 15.07 -34.78 -15.57
N LEU A 678 16.15 -34.05 -15.27
CA LEU A 678 16.47 -33.67 -13.88
C LEU A 678 15.53 -32.54 -13.46
N SER A 679 14.96 -32.63 -12.26
CA SER A 679 13.95 -31.66 -11.80
C SER A 679 14.13 -31.20 -10.36
N SER A 680 13.52 -30.07 -10.05
CA SER A 680 13.35 -29.54 -8.70
C SER A 680 12.05 -28.73 -8.64
N HIS A 681 11.53 -28.56 -7.44
CA HIS A 681 10.33 -27.78 -7.19
C HIS A 681 10.65 -26.63 -6.21
N PHE A 682 10.01 -25.50 -6.44
CA PHE A 682 10.10 -24.31 -5.60
C PHE A 682 8.70 -23.88 -5.18
N PHE A 683 8.56 -23.32 -4.00
CA PHE A 683 7.29 -22.76 -3.56
C PHE A 683 7.32 -21.23 -3.65
N ILE A 684 6.21 -20.64 -4.08
CA ILE A 684 5.98 -19.20 -4.04
C ILE A 684 4.66 -18.99 -3.33
N GLU A 685 4.67 -18.32 -2.20
CA GLU A 685 3.46 -18.08 -1.41
C GLU A 685 2.94 -16.66 -1.63
N ARG A 686 1.61 -16.49 -1.66
CA ARG A 686 0.96 -15.17 -1.81
C ARG A 686 -0.12 -14.97 -0.75
N PRO A 687 -0.16 -13.81 -0.06
CA PRO A 687 -1.19 -13.51 0.93
C PRO A 687 -2.54 -13.19 0.28
N LEU A 688 -3.59 -13.18 1.10
CA LEU A 688 -4.89 -12.58 0.81
C LEU A 688 -4.72 -11.07 0.60
N ARG A 689 -5.61 -10.47 -0.21
CA ARG A 689 -5.74 -9.02 -0.28
C ARG A 689 -6.82 -8.58 0.71
N LEU A 690 -6.43 -7.72 1.64
CA LEU A 690 -7.33 -7.10 2.63
C LEU A 690 -7.62 -5.66 2.19
N VAL A 691 -8.90 -5.30 2.07
CA VAL A 691 -9.32 -3.97 1.63
C VAL A 691 -10.47 -3.50 2.50
N THR A 692 -10.32 -2.35 3.17
CA THR A 692 -11.43 -1.72 3.87
C THR A 692 -12.30 -0.90 2.91
N SER A 693 -13.59 -0.76 3.23
CA SER A 693 -14.52 0.06 2.45
C SER A 693 -14.21 1.56 2.53
N ALA A 694 -13.48 1.98 3.58
CA ALA A 694 -13.02 3.32 3.85
C ALA A 694 -11.62 3.28 4.50
N THR A 695 -10.81 4.32 4.30
CA THR A 695 -9.44 4.43 4.85
C THR A 695 -9.14 5.92 5.06
N PRO A 696 -8.96 6.42 6.30
CA PRO A 696 -9.01 5.73 7.58
C PRO A 696 -10.40 5.17 7.90
N LEU A 697 -10.45 4.27 8.88
CA LEU A 697 -11.71 3.90 9.52
C LEU A 697 -12.21 5.04 10.40
N LEU A 698 -13.53 5.11 10.58
CA LEU A 698 -14.19 6.19 11.31
C LEU A 698 -15.20 5.56 12.25
N ASP A 699 -15.09 5.84 13.55
CA ASP A 699 -16.10 5.32 14.48
C ASP A 699 -17.52 5.80 14.14
N LEU A 700 -18.51 5.05 14.61
CA LEU A 700 -19.94 5.22 14.31
C LEU A 700 -20.34 4.95 12.85
N ALA A 701 -19.42 4.91 11.89
CA ALA A 701 -19.71 4.68 10.47
C ALA A 701 -19.90 3.19 10.13
N GLU A 702 -20.84 2.88 9.24
CA GLU A 702 -20.96 1.53 8.67
C GLU A 702 -19.80 1.26 7.71
N GLN A 703 -18.87 0.40 8.11
CA GLN A 703 -17.65 0.08 7.37
C GLN A 703 -17.48 -1.43 7.22
N GLN A 704 -16.73 -1.86 6.21
CA GLN A 704 -16.51 -3.28 5.88
C GLN A 704 -15.04 -3.58 5.63
N LEU A 705 -14.65 -4.81 5.93
CA LEU A 705 -13.44 -5.45 5.45
C LEU A 705 -13.81 -6.46 4.34
N TRP A 706 -13.18 -6.30 3.19
CA TRP A 706 -13.23 -7.23 2.06
C TRP A 706 -11.94 -8.04 2.05
N ILE A 707 -12.07 -9.37 2.10
CA ILE A 707 -10.96 -10.32 2.07
C ILE A 707 -11.02 -11.09 0.76
N GLU A 708 -9.98 -11.01 -0.04
CA GLU A 708 -9.98 -11.46 -1.44
C GLU A 708 -8.81 -12.41 -1.75
N GLY A 709 -9.02 -13.32 -2.70
CA GLY A 709 -8.01 -14.21 -3.24
C GLY A 709 -8.00 -15.63 -2.70
N ALA A 710 -8.82 -15.97 -1.72
CA ALA A 710 -8.96 -17.34 -1.23
C ALA A 710 -9.67 -18.27 -2.25
N PRO A 711 -9.42 -19.60 -2.22
CA PRO A 711 -10.28 -20.58 -2.88
C PRO A 711 -11.73 -20.47 -2.37
N ALA A 712 -12.71 -20.56 -3.27
CA ALA A 712 -14.13 -20.51 -2.92
C ALA A 712 -14.48 -21.59 -1.87
N GLY A 713 -15.23 -21.21 -0.84
CA GLY A 713 -15.57 -22.09 0.28
C GLY A 713 -14.50 -22.21 1.38
N SER A 714 -13.32 -21.59 1.23
CA SER A 714 -12.31 -21.55 2.30
C SER A 714 -12.84 -20.79 3.52
N ASN A 715 -12.57 -21.32 4.72
CA ASN A 715 -12.90 -20.64 5.97
C ASN A 715 -11.74 -19.76 6.42
N ILE A 716 -12.00 -18.47 6.61
CA ILE A 716 -11.00 -17.45 6.91
C ILE A 716 -11.24 -16.96 8.34
N THR A 717 -10.27 -17.22 9.23
CA THR A 717 -10.26 -16.69 10.60
C THR A 717 -9.86 -15.22 10.58
N LEU A 718 -10.53 -14.38 11.37
CA LEU A 718 -10.29 -12.94 11.49
C LEU A 718 -9.91 -12.58 12.92
N SER A 719 -8.90 -11.72 13.08
CA SER A 719 -8.52 -11.12 14.36
C SER A 719 -8.01 -9.69 14.20
N SER A 720 -7.93 -8.96 15.31
CA SER A 720 -7.30 -7.65 15.37
C SER A 720 -6.40 -7.53 16.60
N ASP A 721 -5.51 -6.55 16.59
CA ASP A 721 -4.58 -6.22 17.67
C ASP A 721 -5.24 -5.54 18.88
N THR A 722 -6.53 -5.19 18.78
CA THR A 722 -7.25 -4.39 19.78
C THR A 722 -8.61 -5.01 20.15
N ASP A 723 -9.07 -4.77 21.39
CA ASP A 723 -10.44 -5.09 21.83
C ASP A 723 -11.47 -4.01 21.44
N LYS A 724 -11.03 -2.97 20.70
CA LYS A 724 -11.84 -1.82 20.26
C LYS A 724 -12.49 -2.00 18.90
N LEU A 725 -12.31 -3.16 18.27
CA LEU A 725 -12.95 -3.55 17.03
C LEU A 725 -13.49 -4.98 17.15
N SER A 726 -14.68 -5.21 16.57
CA SER A 726 -15.22 -6.56 16.36
C SER A 726 -15.69 -6.72 14.92
N PHE A 727 -15.56 -7.94 14.40
CA PHE A 727 -16.06 -8.30 13.07
C PHE A 727 -17.50 -8.80 13.21
N GLN A 728 -18.39 -8.33 12.34
CA GLN A 728 -19.78 -8.77 12.30
C GLN A 728 -20.14 -9.35 10.94
N ASN A 729 -21.07 -10.30 10.92
CA ASN A 729 -21.71 -10.74 9.69
C ASN A 729 -22.73 -9.71 9.17
N THR A 730 -23.32 -9.96 8.00
CA THR A 730 -24.32 -9.09 7.36
C THR A 730 -25.63 -8.93 8.14
N THR A 731 -25.81 -9.66 9.26
CA THR A 731 -26.97 -9.54 10.18
C THR A 731 -26.64 -8.82 11.49
N GLY A 732 -25.40 -8.35 11.66
CA GLY A 732 -24.93 -7.66 12.86
C GLY A 732 -24.54 -8.59 14.01
N GLN A 733 -24.32 -9.88 13.75
CA GLN A 733 -23.80 -10.82 14.75
C GLN A 733 -22.28 -10.85 14.69
N GLU A 734 -21.63 -10.75 15.84
CA GLU A 734 -20.18 -10.94 16.00
C GLU A 734 -19.72 -12.30 15.44
N ILE A 735 -18.58 -12.28 14.75
CA ILE A 735 -17.93 -13.42 14.10
C ILE A 735 -16.41 -13.35 14.30
N THR A 736 -15.75 -14.51 14.31
CA THR A 736 -14.29 -14.65 14.23
C THR A 736 -13.86 -15.36 12.94
N GLU A 737 -14.82 -15.76 12.10
CA GLU A 737 -14.60 -16.54 10.88
C GLU A 737 -15.57 -16.07 9.78
N VAL A 738 -15.11 -16.10 8.53
CA VAL A 738 -15.91 -15.79 7.33
C VAL A 738 -15.51 -16.71 6.18
N THR A 739 -16.49 -17.12 5.36
CA THR A 739 -16.24 -18.02 4.23
C THR A 739 -16.03 -17.25 2.92
N ALA A 740 -15.00 -17.63 2.15
CA ALA A 740 -14.76 -17.14 0.80
C ALA A 740 -15.93 -17.49 -0.14
N THR A 741 -16.38 -16.54 -0.94
CA THR A 741 -17.53 -16.72 -1.84
C THR A 741 -17.11 -17.39 -3.15
N ASP A 742 -18.07 -17.96 -3.88
CA ASP A 742 -17.87 -18.47 -5.24
C ASP A 742 -18.23 -17.36 -6.25
N GLN A 743 -17.37 -16.33 -6.35
CA GLN A 743 -17.60 -15.10 -7.12
C GLN A 743 -16.27 -14.63 -7.76
N ASP A 744 -15.87 -15.29 -8.84
CA ASP A 744 -14.57 -15.07 -9.50
C ASP A 744 -14.31 -13.61 -9.90
N GLU A 745 -15.32 -12.87 -10.38
CA GLU A 745 -15.20 -11.46 -10.78
C GLU A 745 -14.84 -10.53 -9.59
N LEU A 746 -15.10 -10.98 -8.37
CA LEU A 746 -14.75 -10.31 -7.11
C LEU A 746 -13.62 -11.03 -6.37
N PHE A 747 -12.84 -11.88 -7.05
CA PHE A 747 -11.75 -12.65 -6.45
C PHE A 747 -12.18 -13.46 -5.21
N ASN A 748 -13.38 -14.07 -5.27
CA ASN A 748 -13.97 -14.88 -4.19
C ASN A 748 -14.15 -14.13 -2.86
N ARG A 749 -14.34 -12.80 -2.94
CA ARG A 749 -14.47 -11.88 -1.80
C ARG A 749 -15.33 -12.45 -0.67
N ALA A 750 -14.74 -12.58 0.51
CA ALA A 750 -15.45 -12.61 1.77
C ALA A 750 -15.64 -11.18 2.31
N THR A 751 -16.73 -10.94 3.02
CA THR A 751 -17.04 -9.62 3.59
C THR A 751 -17.40 -9.75 5.06
N ALA A 752 -16.71 -8.99 5.90
CA ALA A 752 -17.09 -8.73 7.29
C ALA A 752 -17.47 -7.26 7.45
N ASN A 753 -18.54 -6.97 8.19
CA ASN A 753 -18.81 -5.63 8.69
C ASN A 753 -17.87 -5.34 9.87
N LEU A 754 -17.51 -4.08 10.07
CA LEU A 754 -16.63 -3.63 11.15
C LEU A 754 -17.44 -2.81 12.17
N GLU A 755 -17.37 -3.18 13.43
CA GLU A 755 -17.96 -2.45 14.55
C GLU A 755 -16.85 -1.88 15.43
N LEU A 756 -16.85 -0.56 15.60
CA LEU A 756 -15.79 0.23 16.21
C LEU A 756 -16.27 0.81 17.55
N VAL A 757 -15.46 0.66 18.62
CA VAL A 757 -15.77 1.23 19.93
C VAL A 757 -15.49 2.74 19.92
N ALA A 758 -16.57 3.52 19.74
CA ALA A 758 -16.50 4.96 19.57
C ALA A 758 -15.78 5.71 20.70
N GLY A 759 -14.95 6.69 20.30
CA GLY A 759 -14.18 7.56 21.20
C GLY A 759 -13.04 6.87 21.96
N GLN A 760 -12.69 5.62 21.63
CA GLN A 760 -11.58 4.87 22.24
C GLN A 760 -10.71 4.11 21.23
N LEU A 761 -10.74 4.47 19.95
CA LEU A 761 -9.91 3.83 18.94
C LEU A 761 -8.43 4.25 19.07
N PRO A 762 -7.47 3.33 18.86
CA PRO A 762 -6.08 3.67 18.63
C PRO A 762 -5.91 4.32 17.24
N GLU A 763 -4.87 5.15 17.06
CA GLU A 763 -4.58 5.82 15.78
C GLU A 763 -4.45 4.86 14.60
N ASN A 764 -4.00 3.62 14.85
CA ASN A 764 -3.92 2.55 13.88
C ASN A 764 -4.51 1.27 14.47
N ILE A 765 -5.21 0.48 13.65
CA ILE A 765 -5.66 -0.88 13.94
C ILE A 765 -5.04 -1.83 12.91
N THR A 766 -4.61 -3.00 13.36
CA THR A 766 -4.10 -4.06 12.48
C THR A 766 -5.11 -5.19 12.36
N PHE A 767 -5.54 -5.49 11.13
CA PHE A 767 -6.30 -6.71 10.81
C PHE A 767 -5.36 -7.86 10.54
N MET A 768 -5.75 -9.06 10.97
CA MET A 768 -5.16 -10.31 10.53
C MET A 768 -6.25 -11.24 9.96
N ALA A 769 -5.95 -11.88 8.83
CA ALA A 769 -6.78 -12.89 8.21
C ALA A 769 -5.95 -14.14 7.91
N ALA A 770 -6.40 -15.28 8.42
CA ALA A 770 -5.73 -16.59 8.33
C ALA A 770 -6.65 -17.63 7.68
N SER A 771 -6.12 -18.50 6.83
CA SER A 771 -6.90 -19.54 6.15
C SER A 771 -6.02 -20.75 5.86
N PRO A 772 -6.54 -21.99 5.90
CA PRO A 772 -5.71 -23.16 5.66
C PRO A 772 -4.97 -23.11 4.33
N ASN A 773 -3.67 -23.40 4.37
CA ASN A 773 -2.74 -23.39 3.22
C ASN A 773 -2.61 -22.02 2.51
N ILE A 774 -2.88 -20.92 3.21
CA ILE A 774 -2.67 -19.54 2.75
C ILE A 774 -1.85 -18.78 3.81
N PRO A 775 -0.81 -18.00 3.43
CA PRO A 775 -0.07 -17.17 4.38
C PRO A 775 -0.95 -16.17 5.14
N ASP A 776 -0.72 -16.05 6.44
CA ASP A 776 -1.47 -15.10 7.27
C ASP A 776 -1.24 -13.67 6.79
N SER A 777 -2.35 -13.02 6.49
CA SER A 777 -2.41 -11.76 5.77
C SER A 777 -2.75 -10.65 6.75
N GLU A 778 -2.05 -9.53 6.65
CA GLU A 778 -2.12 -8.46 7.63
C GLU A 778 -2.27 -7.11 6.94
N GLN A 779 -3.06 -6.22 7.54
CA GLN A 779 -3.28 -4.88 7.02
C GLN A 779 -3.49 -3.92 8.19
N GLN A 780 -2.54 -3.00 8.36
CA GLN A 780 -2.71 -1.85 9.24
C GLN A 780 -3.56 -0.78 8.54
N VAL A 781 -4.48 -0.16 9.29
CA VAL A 781 -5.33 0.93 8.81
C VAL A 781 -5.46 1.98 9.90
N GLU A 782 -5.22 3.24 9.52
CA GLU A 782 -5.46 4.42 10.36
C GLU A 782 -6.93 4.52 10.80
N THR A 783 -7.18 5.08 11.97
CA THR A 783 -8.54 5.39 12.45
C THR A 783 -8.68 6.84 12.89
N LEU A 784 -9.90 7.36 12.76
CA LEU A 784 -10.30 8.67 13.23
C LEU A 784 -11.52 8.57 14.17
N ALA A 785 -11.59 9.50 15.12
CA ALA A 785 -12.79 9.72 15.90
C ALA A 785 -13.87 10.39 15.04
N GLY A 786 -15.09 9.86 15.11
CA GLY A 786 -16.24 10.33 14.37
C GLY A 786 -17.24 11.08 15.23
N LYS A 787 -18.08 11.86 14.56
CA LYS A 787 -19.25 12.51 15.16
C LYS A 787 -20.47 12.30 14.28
N ASN A 788 -21.58 11.93 14.94
CA ASN A 788 -22.90 11.92 14.32
C ASN A 788 -23.46 13.35 14.33
N VAL A 789 -23.67 13.93 13.15
CA VAL A 789 -24.18 15.29 12.99
C VAL A 789 -25.64 15.23 12.52
N SER A 790 -26.55 15.79 13.32
CA SER A 790 -27.95 16.00 12.95
C SER A 790 -28.13 17.44 12.44
N ILE A 791 -28.52 17.60 11.18
CA ILE A 791 -28.79 18.90 10.57
C ILE A 791 -30.29 19.06 10.37
N GLN A 792 -30.86 20.17 10.84
CA GLN A 792 -32.23 20.59 10.56
C GLN A 792 -32.22 21.79 9.61
N VAL A 793 -32.87 21.67 8.44
CA VAL A 793 -32.97 22.72 7.42
C VAL A 793 -34.39 23.28 7.38
N THR A 794 -34.53 24.59 7.55
CA THR A 794 -35.83 25.30 7.56
C THR A 794 -35.81 26.58 6.73
N ASP A 795 -36.98 27.10 6.35
CA ASP A 795 -37.12 28.47 5.83
C ASP A 795 -37.14 29.52 6.96
N THR A 796 -37.15 30.81 6.60
CA THR A 796 -37.27 31.95 7.53
C THR A 796 -38.58 32.00 8.32
N SER A 797 -39.57 31.16 7.99
CA SER A 797 -40.82 30.97 8.73
C SER A 797 -40.81 29.71 9.61
N ALA A 798 -39.65 29.06 9.75
CA ALA A 798 -39.43 27.80 10.45
C ALA A 798 -40.20 26.58 9.88
N ASN A 799 -40.58 26.61 8.60
CA ASN A 799 -41.07 25.43 7.90
C ASN A 799 -39.88 24.53 7.51
N ALA A 800 -40.03 23.22 7.67
CA ALA A 800 -39.03 22.24 7.25
C ALA A 800 -38.83 22.23 5.72
N LEU A 801 -37.57 22.18 5.27
CA LEU A 801 -37.20 22.09 3.86
C LEU A 801 -36.74 20.69 3.49
N SER A 802 -37.60 19.96 2.79
CA SER A 802 -37.33 18.61 2.26
C SER A 802 -36.39 18.62 1.06
N ASN A 803 -35.58 17.58 0.90
CA ASN A 803 -34.69 17.36 -0.25
C ASN A 803 -33.61 18.45 -0.45
N ALA A 804 -33.35 19.29 0.57
CA ALA A 804 -32.20 20.18 0.60
C ALA A 804 -30.92 19.33 0.62
N SER A 805 -29.94 19.70 -0.19
CA SER A 805 -28.65 19.02 -0.28
C SER A 805 -27.71 19.60 0.77
N VAL A 806 -27.15 18.76 1.65
CA VAL A 806 -26.07 19.13 2.55
C VAL A 806 -24.80 18.47 2.04
N ASN A 807 -23.73 19.24 1.88
CA ASN A 807 -22.45 18.78 1.38
C ASN A 807 -21.32 19.23 2.32
N ALA A 808 -20.51 18.31 2.82
CA ALA A 808 -19.27 18.62 3.50
C ALA A 808 -18.19 18.97 2.46
N GLU A 809 -17.60 20.16 2.61
CA GLU A 809 -16.51 20.64 1.77
C GLU A 809 -15.17 20.16 2.31
N ASP A 810 -14.99 18.83 2.28
CA ASP A 810 -13.74 18.16 2.61
C ASP A 810 -13.46 17.07 1.58
N ASN A 811 -12.48 17.31 0.70
CA ASN A 811 -12.10 16.38 -0.36
C ASN A 811 -11.56 15.06 0.20
N ARG A 812 -10.98 15.06 1.42
CA ARG A 812 -10.48 13.84 2.06
C ARG A 812 -11.59 12.82 2.23
N LEU A 813 -12.84 13.24 2.50
CA LEU A 813 -13.97 12.32 2.64
C LEU A 813 -14.19 11.46 1.38
N ALA A 814 -13.95 12.01 0.19
CA ALA A 814 -14.08 11.27 -1.06
C ALA A 814 -12.93 10.25 -1.24
N ASP A 815 -11.69 10.66 -0.94
CA ASP A 815 -10.52 9.79 -0.97
C ASP A 815 -10.63 8.66 0.09
N TRP A 816 -11.17 8.99 1.26
CA TRP A 816 -11.49 8.08 2.36
C TRP A 816 -12.74 7.23 2.11
N LYS A 817 -13.44 7.43 0.97
CA LYS A 817 -14.69 6.74 0.57
C LYS A 817 -15.85 6.90 1.56
N LEU A 818 -15.87 7.99 2.33
CA LEU A 818 -16.93 8.38 3.24
C LEU A 818 -18.02 9.19 2.52
N THR A 819 -19.19 9.30 3.14
CA THR A 819 -20.33 10.03 2.57
C THR A 819 -20.18 11.54 2.79
N ALA A 820 -19.70 12.27 1.78
CA ALA A 820 -19.57 13.72 1.82
C ALA A 820 -20.90 14.48 1.70
N SER A 821 -21.95 13.89 1.10
CA SER A 821 -23.24 14.58 0.90
C SER A 821 -24.46 13.72 1.25
N VAL A 822 -25.45 14.37 1.86
CA VAL A 822 -26.74 13.80 2.27
C VAL A 822 -27.88 14.76 1.92
N ARG A 823 -29.12 14.26 1.85
CA ARG A 823 -30.32 15.10 1.65
C ARG A 823 -31.23 15.10 2.87
N SER A 824 -31.88 16.23 3.12
CA SER A 824 -32.92 16.33 4.15
C SER A 824 -34.17 15.52 3.78
N ASN A 825 -34.78 14.89 4.77
CA ASN A 825 -36.08 14.22 4.62
C ASN A 825 -37.26 15.21 4.70
N ASP A 826 -38.49 14.70 4.59
CA ASP A 826 -39.74 15.50 4.63
C ASP A 826 -39.89 16.40 5.87
N ASN A 827 -39.16 16.12 6.97
CA ASN A 827 -39.15 16.94 8.19
C ASN A 827 -37.96 17.91 8.26
N GLY A 828 -37.23 18.10 7.15
CA GLY A 828 -36.06 18.97 7.06
C GLY A 828 -34.80 18.40 7.70
N ASN A 829 -34.84 17.14 8.18
CA ASN A 829 -33.74 16.54 8.91
C ASN A 829 -32.82 15.76 7.98
N ALA A 830 -31.51 16.03 8.06
CA ALA A 830 -30.44 15.24 7.49
C ALA A 830 -29.53 14.70 8.61
N ARG A 831 -28.83 13.60 8.34
CA ARG A 831 -27.82 13.04 9.24
C ARG A 831 -26.60 12.62 8.45
N MET A 832 -25.42 12.89 8.99
CA MET A 832 -24.14 12.47 8.41
C MET A 832 -23.16 12.13 9.53
N ILE A 833 -22.20 11.27 9.23
CA ILE A 833 -21.09 10.93 10.11
C ILE A 833 -19.85 11.57 9.50
N LEU A 834 -19.15 12.36 10.31
CA LEU A 834 -18.00 13.17 9.91
C LEU A 834 -16.85 12.94 10.90
N PRO A 835 -15.58 13.16 10.52
CA PRO A 835 -14.48 13.20 11.47
C PRO A 835 -14.70 14.29 12.53
N GLN A 836 -14.14 14.10 13.72
CA GLN A 836 -14.25 15.03 14.86
C GLN A 836 -13.35 16.27 14.69
N GLU A 837 -13.41 16.88 13.50
CA GLU A 837 -12.63 18.04 13.08
C GLU A 837 -13.55 19.22 12.69
N GLU A 838 -12.99 20.40 12.49
CA GLU A 838 -13.75 21.53 11.94
C GLU A 838 -14.01 21.32 10.44
N ILE A 839 -15.27 21.33 10.02
CA ILE A 839 -15.68 21.06 8.64
C ILE A 839 -16.65 22.13 8.16
N ARG A 840 -16.43 22.62 6.94
CA ARG A 840 -17.39 23.49 6.24
C ARG A 840 -18.50 22.66 5.61
N LEU A 841 -19.75 23.02 5.88
CA LEU A 841 -20.93 22.47 5.22
C LEU A 841 -21.52 23.53 4.29
N THR A 842 -21.88 23.14 3.07
CA THR A 842 -22.70 23.95 2.16
C THR A 842 -24.05 23.28 1.94
N ILE A 843 -25.12 24.06 2.09
CA ILE A 843 -26.51 23.64 2.04
C ILE A 843 -27.18 24.35 0.86
N THR A 844 -27.79 23.58 -0.03
CA THR A 844 -28.47 24.09 -1.24
C THR A 844 -29.91 23.58 -1.31
N ALA A 845 -30.83 24.39 -1.82
CA ALA A 845 -32.22 24.02 -2.00
C ALA A 845 -32.88 24.83 -3.14
N ASP A 846 -33.77 24.20 -3.91
CA ASP A 846 -34.47 24.84 -5.04
C ASP A 846 -35.27 26.07 -4.57
N ASP A 847 -35.16 27.18 -5.31
CA ASP A 847 -35.70 28.51 -4.95
C ASP A 847 -35.11 29.15 -3.66
N PHE A 848 -34.00 28.67 -3.10
CA PHE A 848 -33.32 29.28 -1.94
C PHE A 848 -31.88 29.72 -2.24
N ILE A 849 -31.37 30.64 -1.41
CA ILE A 849 -29.98 31.11 -1.43
C ILE A 849 -29.13 30.10 -0.66
N ASP A 850 -28.11 29.55 -1.32
CA ASP A 850 -27.16 28.60 -0.73
C ASP A 850 -26.53 29.17 0.55
N GLN A 851 -26.36 28.31 1.56
CA GLN A 851 -25.78 28.67 2.86
C GLN A 851 -24.50 27.86 3.10
N SER A 852 -23.44 28.52 3.58
CA SER A 852 -22.22 27.84 4.04
C SER A 852 -22.00 28.08 5.53
N VAL A 853 -21.83 27.00 6.29
CA VAL A 853 -21.67 27.00 7.75
C VAL A 853 -20.37 26.28 8.11
N ILE A 854 -19.65 26.77 9.12
CA ILE A 854 -18.51 26.07 9.70
C ILE A 854 -19.02 25.28 10.91
N LEU A 855 -18.92 23.96 10.86
CA LEU A 855 -19.26 23.04 11.94
C LEU A 855 -18.01 22.76 12.77
N SER A 856 -18.00 23.15 14.05
CA SER A 856 -16.83 22.99 14.90
C SER A 856 -16.57 21.51 15.27
N ALA A 857 -15.35 21.20 15.72
CA ALA A 857 -14.89 19.83 16.00
C ALA A 857 -15.86 18.99 16.85
N ASN A 858 -16.49 19.58 17.87
CA ASN A 858 -17.37 18.87 18.83
C ASN A 858 -18.88 19.09 18.61
N GLU A 859 -19.26 19.74 17.51
CA GLU A 859 -20.66 20.11 17.24
C GLU A 859 -21.41 18.99 16.52
N THR A 860 -22.55 18.59 17.09
CA THR A 860 -23.33 17.39 16.70
C THR A 860 -24.77 17.69 16.32
N ASP A 861 -25.27 18.89 16.60
CA ASP A 861 -26.61 19.37 16.22
C ASP A 861 -26.46 20.74 15.54
N LEU A 862 -27.01 20.89 14.33
CA LEU A 862 -26.99 22.15 13.57
C LEU A 862 -28.39 22.49 13.04
N THR A 863 -28.77 23.77 13.09
CA THR A 863 -29.99 24.28 12.44
C THR A 863 -29.62 25.34 11.40
N VAL A 864 -30.04 25.15 10.15
CA VAL A 864 -29.75 26.05 9.03
C VAL A 864 -31.05 26.66 8.52
N THR A 865 -31.12 27.99 8.49
CA THR A 865 -32.27 28.74 7.97
C THR A 865 -31.95 29.27 6.57
N MET A 866 -32.74 28.86 5.57
CA MET A 866 -32.57 29.23 4.18
C MET A 866 -33.46 30.43 3.81
N GLU A 867 -32.91 31.39 3.07
CA GLU A 867 -33.65 32.54 2.52
C GLU A 867 -34.06 32.29 1.07
N LYS A 868 -35.27 32.73 0.67
CA LYS A 868 -35.82 32.45 -0.66
C LYS A 868 -35.24 33.39 -1.73
N THR A 869 -34.89 32.87 -2.91
CA THR A 869 -34.49 33.70 -4.06
C THR A 869 -35.65 34.53 -4.60
N THR A 870 -35.37 35.75 -5.05
CA THR A 870 -36.35 36.66 -5.67
C THR A 870 -36.16 36.70 -7.18
N ALA A 871 -37.26 36.66 -7.94
CA ALA A 871 -37.21 36.79 -9.39
C ALA A 871 -36.84 38.23 -9.84
N PRO A 872 -36.11 38.40 -10.97
CA PRO A 872 -35.70 39.71 -11.45
C PRO A 872 -36.86 40.51 -12.05
N PHE A 873 -36.90 41.81 -11.74
CA PHE A 873 -37.84 42.77 -12.29
C PHE A 873 -37.53 43.12 -13.75
N THR A 874 -38.52 43.05 -14.63
CA THR A 874 -38.38 43.43 -16.04
C THR A 874 -39.13 44.73 -16.36
N LEU A 875 -38.40 45.72 -16.88
CA LEU A 875 -38.94 47.00 -17.35
C LEU A 875 -38.79 47.11 -18.86
N THR A 876 -39.89 47.21 -19.58
CA THR A 876 -39.90 47.51 -21.02
C THR A 876 -40.68 48.79 -21.33
N GLY A 877 -40.33 49.45 -22.42
CA GLY A 877 -41.11 50.59 -22.86
C GLY A 877 -40.91 51.01 -24.31
N ARG A 878 -41.87 51.79 -24.78
CA ARG A 878 -41.97 52.32 -26.15
C ARG A 878 -42.30 53.80 -26.07
N ILE A 879 -41.48 54.62 -26.73
CA ILE A 879 -41.60 56.08 -26.76
C ILE A 879 -41.88 56.49 -28.21
N THR A 880 -42.95 57.24 -28.44
CA THR A 880 -43.32 57.77 -29.77
C THR A 880 -43.14 59.29 -29.77
N ALA A 881 -42.55 59.86 -30.83
CA ALA A 881 -42.53 61.30 -31.08
C ALA A 881 -43.70 61.73 -31.98
N GLN A 882 -44.29 62.88 -31.68
CA GLN A 882 -45.33 63.51 -32.51
C GLN A 882 -45.00 64.99 -32.72
N GLY A 883 -44.88 65.39 -33.99
CA GLY A 883 -44.45 66.73 -34.41
C GLY A 883 -42.94 66.87 -34.67
N PHE A 884 -42.15 65.84 -34.37
CA PHE A 884 -40.71 65.76 -34.66
C PHE A 884 -40.28 64.28 -34.83
N ASN A 885 -38.98 64.02 -35.04
CA ASN A 885 -38.42 62.66 -35.08
C ASN A 885 -37.04 62.59 -34.38
N PHE A 886 -36.56 61.38 -34.12
CA PHE A 886 -35.33 61.11 -33.38
C PHE A 886 -34.08 60.93 -34.28
N SER A 887 -34.12 61.42 -35.53
CA SER A 887 -33.03 61.21 -36.49
C SER A 887 -31.79 62.08 -36.24
N SER A 888 -31.97 63.29 -35.70
CA SER A 888 -30.88 64.22 -35.35
C SER A 888 -30.40 64.07 -33.91
N GLU A 889 -31.30 63.67 -33.00
CA GLU A 889 -31.04 63.47 -31.58
C GLU A 889 -31.95 62.37 -31.08
N ARG A 890 -31.40 61.39 -30.35
CA ARG A 890 -32.16 60.32 -29.71
C ARG A 890 -32.56 60.75 -28.29
N PRO A 891 -33.75 60.34 -27.80
CA PRO A 891 -34.15 60.68 -26.44
C PRO A 891 -33.26 59.94 -25.44
N GLN A 892 -32.75 60.65 -24.43
CA GLN A 892 -32.05 60.01 -23.33
C GLN A 892 -33.08 59.43 -22.37
N VAL A 893 -32.97 58.13 -22.10
CA VAL A 893 -33.83 57.40 -21.16
C VAL A 893 -32.97 56.99 -19.97
N ARG A 894 -33.30 57.52 -18.80
CA ARG A 894 -32.54 57.35 -17.57
C ARG A 894 -33.42 56.74 -16.48
N LEU A 895 -33.00 55.61 -15.94
CA LEU A 895 -33.63 54.95 -14.80
C LEU A 895 -32.95 55.46 -13.52
N ASN A 896 -33.72 56.01 -12.58
CA ASN A 896 -33.20 56.47 -11.29
C ASN A 896 -33.52 55.42 -10.22
N LEU A 897 -32.54 55.12 -9.38
CA LEU A 897 -32.53 53.99 -8.45
C LEU A 897 -32.53 54.45 -6.99
N SER A 898 -32.93 53.56 -6.08
CA SER A 898 -33.16 53.85 -4.65
C SER A 898 -31.90 54.20 -3.85
N ASP A 899 -30.71 53.92 -4.38
CA ASP A 899 -29.42 54.33 -3.80
C ASP A 899 -29.01 55.77 -4.21
N GLY A 900 -29.82 56.44 -5.03
CA GLY A 900 -29.55 57.76 -5.59
C GLY A 900 -28.70 57.76 -6.87
N THR A 901 -28.29 56.58 -7.36
CA THR A 901 -27.64 56.43 -8.66
C THR A 901 -28.66 56.40 -9.80
N SER A 902 -28.16 56.30 -11.03
CA SER A 902 -29.00 56.23 -12.22
C SER A 902 -28.28 55.56 -13.37
N ASP A 903 -29.00 54.76 -14.13
CA ASP A 903 -28.48 54.12 -15.35
C ASP A 903 -29.14 54.70 -16.60
N ASN A 904 -28.40 54.78 -17.71
CA ASN A 904 -28.88 55.27 -18.99
C ASN A 904 -29.24 54.09 -19.88
N LEU A 905 -30.54 53.83 -20.04
CA LEU A 905 -31.04 52.68 -20.77
C LEU A 905 -30.71 52.79 -22.27
N THR A 906 -30.21 51.69 -22.83
CA THR A 906 -29.96 51.60 -24.28
C THR A 906 -31.29 51.52 -25.03
N ILE A 907 -31.39 52.28 -26.13
CA ILE A 907 -32.62 52.41 -26.91
C ILE A 907 -32.45 52.02 -28.38
N SER A 908 -33.47 51.33 -28.91
CA SER A 908 -33.57 50.91 -30.32
C SER A 908 -34.56 51.80 -31.06
N LEU A 909 -34.23 52.28 -32.27
CA LEU A 909 -35.14 53.07 -33.11
C LEU A 909 -35.92 52.18 -34.08
N ASP A 910 -37.13 52.61 -34.44
CA ASP A 910 -37.85 52.05 -35.59
C ASP A 910 -37.42 52.68 -36.93
N GLU A 911 -37.82 52.06 -38.04
CA GLU A 911 -37.44 52.50 -39.40
C GLU A 911 -37.93 53.92 -39.74
N SER A 912 -39.02 54.38 -39.11
CA SER A 912 -39.53 55.75 -39.25
C SER A 912 -38.77 56.80 -38.43
N ASN A 913 -37.87 56.38 -37.52
CA ASN A 913 -37.20 57.22 -36.53
C ASN A 913 -38.16 58.04 -35.64
N THR A 914 -39.43 57.67 -35.56
CA THR A 914 -40.44 58.35 -34.72
C THR A 914 -40.84 57.51 -33.52
N VAL A 915 -40.42 56.24 -33.45
CA VAL A 915 -40.58 55.41 -32.26
C VAL A 915 -39.22 54.88 -31.81
N THR A 916 -39.03 54.79 -30.50
CA THR A 916 -37.93 54.05 -29.89
C THR A 916 -38.44 53.08 -28.82
N ARG A 917 -37.68 52.02 -28.52
CA ARG A 917 -37.96 51.07 -27.45
C ARG A 917 -36.74 50.87 -26.54
N PHE A 918 -37.01 50.61 -25.26
CA PHE A 918 -36.02 50.27 -24.24
C PHE A 918 -36.46 49.04 -23.44
N GLU A 919 -35.49 48.33 -22.88
CA GLU A 919 -35.67 47.16 -22.02
C GLU A 919 -34.55 47.14 -20.98
N ALA A 920 -34.89 46.75 -19.75
CA ALA A 920 -33.96 46.57 -18.63
C ALA A 920 -34.46 45.45 -17.72
N GLN A 921 -33.52 44.67 -17.18
CA GLN A 921 -33.78 43.71 -16.11
C GLN A 921 -32.97 44.10 -14.88
N LEU A 922 -33.59 44.07 -13.70
CA LEU A 922 -32.99 44.46 -12.43
C LEU A 922 -33.27 43.41 -11.35
N ASP A 923 -32.30 43.19 -10.48
CA ASP A 923 -32.51 42.39 -9.27
C ASP A 923 -33.01 43.29 -8.12
N LEU A 924 -34.26 43.07 -7.70
CA LEU A 924 -34.90 43.85 -6.65
C LEU A 924 -34.34 43.56 -5.24
N SER A 925 -33.59 42.47 -5.06
CA SER A 925 -32.91 42.18 -3.78
C SER A 925 -31.74 43.14 -3.52
N ILE A 926 -31.14 43.66 -4.60
CA ILE A 926 -29.95 44.53 -4.54
C ILE A 926 -30.38 46.01 -4.57
N ILE A 927 -31.28 46.38 -5.48
CA ILE A 927 -31.60 47.79 -5.74
C ILE A 927 -32.99 47.99 -6.36
N SER A 928 -33.74 48.98 -5.88
CA SER A 928 -35.12 49.25 -6.33
C SER A 928 -35.20 50.43 -7.31
N PRO A 929 -35.91 50.32 -8.44
CA PRO A 929 -36.12 51.44 -9.35
C PRO A 929 -37.21 52.40 -8.84
N GLU A 930 -36.91 53.69 -8.74
CA GLU A 930 -37.86 54.70 -8.22
C GLU A 930 -38.61 55.45 -9.32
N SER A 931 -37.91 55.83 -10.40
CA SER A 931 -38.50 56.61 -11.49
C SER A 931 -37.71 56.48 -12.78
N ILE A 932 -38.39 56.74 -13.91
CA ILE A 932 -37.76 56.83 -15.23
C ILE A 932 -37.92 58.24 -15.78
N THR A 933 -36.81 58.82 -16.25
CA THR A 933 -36.72 60.16 -16.82
C THR A 933 -36.38 60.07 -18.31
N ILE A 934 -37.14 60.78 -19.15
CA ILE A 934 -36.96 60.85 -20.60
C ILE A 934 -36.68 62.31 -20.98
N GLN A 935 -35.56 62.56 -21.66
CA GLN A 935 -35.12 63.88 -22.10
C GLN A 935 -34.86 63.91 -23.61
N HIS A 936 -35.24 65.01 -24.27
CA HIS A 936 -34.98 65.29 -25.68
C HIS A 936 -35.09 66.79 -25.92
N SER A 937 -34.19 67.41 -26.69
CA SER A 937 -34.16 68.87 -26.87
C SER A 937 -35.44 69.49 -27.44
N GLN A 938 -36.23 68.72 -28.20
CA GLN A 938 -37.45 69.21 -28.86
C GLN A 938 -38.73 68.92 -28.06
N ALA A 939 -38.65 68.31 -26.87
CA ALA A 939 -39.79 67.98 -26.03
C ALA A 939 -39.56 68.38 -24.56
N SER A 940 -40.63 68.53 -23.78
CA SER A 940 -40.48 68.68 -22.32
C SER A 940 -39.91 67.39 -21.72
N THR A 941 -39.01 67.53 -20.73
CA THR A 941 -38.54 66.40 -19.92
C THR A 941 -39.71 65.72 -19.21
N LEU A 942 -39.86 64.42 -19.40
CA LEU A 942 -40.84 63.60 -18.69
C LEU A 942 -40.13 62.85 -17.56
N THR A 943 -40.70 62.81 -16.37
CA THR A 943 -40.29 61.88 -15.31
C THR A 943 -41.52 61.17 -14.77
N GLN A 944 -41.48 59.84 -14.77
CA GLN A 944 -42.57 58.97 -14.38
C GLN A 944 -42.11 58.10 -13.20
N PRO A 945 -42.76 58.18 -12.02
CA PRO A 945 -42.47 57.27 -10.92
C PRO A 945 -42.83 55.83 -11.27
N ILE A 946 -42.02 54.88 -10.81
CA ILE A 946 -42.19 53.44 -10.98
C ILE A 946 -42.91 52.88 -9.74
N PRO A 947 -44.05 52.19 -9.89
CA PRO A 947 -44.74 51.55 -8.78
C PRO A 947 -43.85 50.46 -8.15
N GLN A 948 -43.81 50.40 -6.82
CA GLN A 948 -43.11 49.37 -6.07
C GLN A 948 -43.96 48.09 -5.96
N GLY A 949 -43.32 46.94 -5.77
CA GLY A 949 -43.99 45.65 -5.55
C GLY A 949 -44.65 45.04 -6.81
N ILE A 950 -43.96 45.13 -7.95
CA ILE A 950 -44.33 44.47 -9.21
C ILE A 950 -43.08 43.89 -9.88
N ASP A 951 -43.23 42.78 -10.58
CA ASP A 951 -42.10 42.04 -11.20
C ASP A 951 -41.98 42.34 -12.71
N GLU A 952 -42.99 42.96 -13.32
CA GLU A 952 -43.00 43.40 -14.72
C GLU A 952 -43.70 44.75 -14.87
N LEU A 953 -43.07 45.70 -15.59
CA LEU A 953 -43.66 46.98 -15.97
C LEU A 953 -43.47 47.27 -17.47
N VAL A 954 -44.57 47.57 -18.16
CA VAL A 954 -44.58 47.98 -19.57
C VAL A 954 -45.09 49.42 -19.71
N LEU A 955 -44.30 50.29 -20.35
CA LEU A 955 -44.59 51.72 -20.54
C LEU A 955 -44.80 52.10 -22.00
N GLU A 956 -45.96 52.66 -22.35
CA GLU A 956 -46.20 53.35 -23.63
C GLU A 956 -46.23 54.86 -23.41
N LEU A 957 -45.34 55.60 -24.08
CA LEU A 957 -45.06 57.03 -23.85
C LEU A 957 -45.12 57.83 -25.16
N LEU A 958 -45.57 59.08 -25.07
CA LEU A 958 -45.70 60.02 -26.20
C LEU A 958 -45.00 61.34 -25.87
N LEU A 959 -44.04 61.74 -26.70
CA LEU A 959 -43.36 63.04 -26.67
C LEU A 959 -43.95 63.95 -27.75
N LEU A 960 -44.28 65.18 -27.37
CA LEU A 960 -44.84 66.21 -28.25
C LEU A 960 -43.82 67.35 -28.44
N ALA A 961 -43.75 67.87 -29.67
CA ALA A 961 -42.86 68.99 -29.99
C ALA A 961 -43.19 70.26 -29.17
N LEU A 962 -42.15 70.93 -28.68
CA LEU A 962 -42.27 72.26 -28.06
C LEU A 962 -42.70 73.32 -29.10
N PRO A 963 -43.55 74.30 -28.73
CA PRO A 963 -43.93 75.39 -29.62
C PRO A 963 -42.74 76.31 -29.90
N VAL A 964 -42.54 76.65 -31.18
CA VAL A 964 -41.46 77.54 -31.63
C VAL A 964 -41.88 79.00 -31.41
N ASN A 965 -41.17 79.72 -30.53
CA ASN A 965 -41.32 81.16 -30.39
C ASN A 965 -40.54 81.87 -31.51
N ASN A 966 -41.23 82.22 -32.60
CA ASN A 966 -40.77 83.26 -33.53
C ASN A 966 -41.45 84.59 -33.15
N ASP A 967 -40.66 85.68 -33.16
CA ASP A 967 -41.01 87.01 -33.71
C ASP A 967 -40.31 88.14 -32.93
N ASP A 968 -39.12 88.53 -33.41
CA ASP A 968 -38.65 89.90 -33.31
C ASP A 968 -39.42 90.75 -34.34
N GLU A 969 -40.49 91.45 -33.94
CA GLU A 969 -40.78 92.79 -34.44
C GLU A 969 -41.75 93.55 -33.52
N ALA A 970 -41.52 94.84 -33.34
CA ALA A 970 -42.19 95.66 -32.33
C ALA A 970 -43.48 96.30 -32.83
N ILE A 971 -44.44 96.53 -31.91
CA ILE A 971 -45.28 97.75 -31.89
C ILE A 971 -45.72 98.05 -30.45
N ASP A 972 -45.57 99.31 -30.06
CA ASP A 972 -45.99 99.90 -28.79
C ASP A 972 -47.45 100.39 -28.87
N THR A 973 -48.24 100.20 -27.81
CA THR A 973 -49.02 101.25 -27.09
C THR A 973 -50.24 100.71 -26.33
N GLY A 974 -50.30 100.99 -25.03
CA GLY A 974 -51.48 101.65 -24.44
C GLY A 974 -52.68 100.82 -23.93
N SER A 975 -52.82 100.82 -22.60
CA SER A 975 -54.09 101.04 -21.88
C SER A 975 -55.21 99.97 -21.92
N GLY A 976 -55.21 99.11 -20.89
CA GLY A 976 -56.34 99.06 -19.94
C GLY A 976 -57.33 97.89 -20.02
N GLY A 977 -57.65 97.33 -18.85
CA GLY A 977 -59.01 96.80 -18.59
C GLY A 977 -59.23 95.28 -18.65
N GLY A 978 -58.62 94.53 -17.73
CA GLY A 978 -59.19 93.35 -17.06
C GLY A 978 -60.09 92.35 -17.82
N ASN A 979 -59.51 91.20 -18.17
CA ASN A 979 -60.12 89.90 -17.85
C ASN A 979 -59.04 88.80 -17.84
N GLY A 980 -58.77 88.24 -16.66
CA GLY A 980 -57.70 87.26 -16.45
C GLY A 980 -58.10 85.84 -16.83
N THR A 981 -58.09 85.50 -18.11
CA THR A 981 -58.12 84.10 -18.59
C THR A 981 -56.72 83.69 -19.02
N LEU A 982 -55.83 83.41 -18.06
CA LEU A 982 -54.58 82.70 -18.37
C LEU A 982 -54.92 81.22 -18.55
N LEU A 983 -54.97 80.79 -19.80
CA LEU A 983 -55.44 79.46 -20.17
C LEU A 983 -54.40 78.41 -19.76
N LEU A 984 -54.67 77.70 -18.66
CA LEU A 984 -54.04 76.39 -18.41
C LEU A 984 -54.40 75.49 -19.60
N LEU A 985 -53.43 75.19 -20.48
CA LEU A 985 -53.55 74.06 -21.40
C LEU A 985 -52.57 72.96 -21.01
N LEU A 986 -53.13 72.05 -20.22
CA LEU A 986 -52.62 70.75 -19.84
C LEU A 986 -52.13 69.97 -21.09
N VAL A 987 -50.83 69.69 -21.19
CA VAL A 987 -50.33 68.68 -22.14
C VAL A 987 -50.56 67.31 -21.50
N THR A 988 -51.68 66.68 -21.85
CA THR A 988 -52.01 65.31 -21.41
C THR A 988 -51.12 64.30 -22.11
N ILE A 989 -50.14 63.76 -21.39
CA ILE A 989 -49.39 62.57 -21.80
C ILE A 989 -50.24 61.35 -21.44
N LEU A 990 -50.57 60.52 -22.43
CA LEU A 990 -51.42 59.34 -22.24
C LEU A 990 -50.57 58.10 -21.97
N SER A 991 -50.19 57.88 -20.71
CA SER A 991 -49.47 56.67 -20.29
C SER A 991 -50.44 55.49 -20.11
N LEU A 992 -50.40 54.50 -20.99
CA LEU A 992 -51.02 53.19 -20.74
C LEU A 992 -50.03 52.32 -19.96
N ILE A 993 -50.44 51.90 -18.76
CA ILE A 993 -49.67 50.95 -17.93
C ILE A 993 -50.37 49.59 -17.98
N ARG A 994 -49.69 48.57 -18.51
CA ARG A 994 -50.07 47.17 -18.25
C ARG A 994 -49.21 46.65 -17.10
N ARG A 995 -49.86 45.92 -16.19
CA ARG A 995 -49.24 45.29 -15.03
C ARG A 995 -49.50 43.80 -15.08
N LYS A 996 -48.54 43.01 -14.63
CA LYS A 996 -48.72 41.59 -14.32
C LYS A 996 -48.15 41.40 -12.92
N THR A 997 -49.04 41.09 -11.97
CA THR A 997 -48.67 40.73 -10.60
C THR A 997 -48.75 39.22 -10.47
N PHE A 998 -47.88 38.61 -9.64
CA PHE A 998 -48.00 37.22 -9.26
C PHE A 998 -49.45 36.87 -8.83
N THR A 999 -49.99 35.79 -9.39
CA THR A 999 -50.95 34.96 -8.66
C THR A 999 -50.11 34.08 -7.75
N ALA A 1000 -50.36 34.16 -6.43
CA ALA A 1000 -49.71 33.34 -5.41
C ALA A 1000 -49.83 31.82 -5.68
#